data_AF-A0A6P8BHU9-F1
#
_entry.id   AF-A0A6P8BHU9-F1
#
_cell.length_a   1.000
_cell.length_b   1.000
_cell.length_c   1.000
_cell.angle_alpha   90.00
_cell.angle_beta   90.00
_cell.angle_gamma   90.00
#
_symmetry.space_group_name_H-M   'P 1'
#
loop_
_entity.id
_entity.type
_entity.pdbx_description
1 polymer ?
#
loop_
_entity_poly.entity_id
_entity_poly.type
_entity_poly.pdbx_seq_one_letter_code
_entity_poly.pdbx_strand_id
1 'polypeptide(L)'
;MTSLLRRVRSITTGRHRFQPCPICGWNGDIDYILQKPPDLPGHVGSPSGAQGWSPPGVTGCVSCEVRSKLATFAVRGDLVGLVKVLNPLPGKFEVHVPGEEVLEFSLFAPGHNENELRRPLLEGDTSSNATLAFVRRELETCLEGHEKCHRPNPSFRPSRLVYVGSSESNCDIALRTRSGIPAGARYAALSYCWGNVVPVCRTTRDSHGQNRVSIGVSTIPKTFIDAFQVVRRLGLEYIWIDALCIMQDDPVDWATEAGSMYDIYHNAHVVIASLHGKDANSGLFCKTEPTDKSLQFHLTEFRHGLRRYDLFARRLARSLDHDVHQDADRTAPISGPEPLLGRAWGLAERLVSARTIYFGKHEVIWECCSTAACQCQGTVNGLCARRTQKQVFYSDIDRNSPSARFIWHRVVSQYMARDIGRHMDRLIGLGAVAQCVAKSKPGQSYWAGLWSDSFIEDLMWRHISQKKIRDVGDHPEPLRTLRGWPKRPAPDWSWASIEGRVEWADLWTETAKHTLADVVQVQVDNIPANNPFGMVGSGSLRLRAHLLPCTVGPMVRMRETRVAVHIGVGGRNIDGEVCIDPRPREWDRVVEHGHGDAVMLQRVFLVPLGTLVPPEEQGRRLLTALLVRREKEDGRDSGVYKRIGFVGLLKATFLRRHTNDAMEKNSANNIKYLPTVEAYNQWAKIYDTDGNFLQAIDDIEMKRLFPAFVSSINKSKPWRLVDLGCGTGRNTALLLGLEDVQVVALDASPGMLEIAKVRLEKLHRGDATDQNLLETLTLKVFDLINSSTIPEEAKNADGIISTLVVEHIPLPNFFRQVSQMLKPGGVLLLTNMHSDMGAISQAGFVDETTGEKVRPTSYAHTMESVMEEAAKWGLKPTGEPQCLRERMVTQEMVEYLGPRSQKWVGIKCWFGGGFYQSPDLN
;
A
#
# COMPACT_ATOMS: atom_id res chain seq x y z
N MET A 1 -70.81 -15.90 -14.28
CA MET A 1 -69.42 -16.07 -14.77
C MET A 1 -68.63 -14.75 -14.87
N THR A 2 -69.16 -13.71 -15.52
CA THR A 2 -68.53 -12.38 -15.67
C THR A 2 -68.29 -11.62 -14.36
N SER A 3 -69.17 -11.77 -13.36
CA SER A 3 -68.97 -11.25 -12.00
C SER A 3 -67.79 -11.93 -11.29
N LEU A 4 -67.68 -13.26 -11.43
CA LEU A 4 -66.58 -14.05 -10.87
C LEU A 4 -65.24 -13.68 -11.55
N LEU A 5 -65.24 -13.52 -12.88
CA LEU A 5 -64.07 -13.09 -13.65
C LEU A 5 -63.63 -11.65 -13.36
N ARG A 6 -64.56 -10.74 -13.03
CA ARG A 6 -64.22 -9.38 -12.54
C ARG A 6 -63.61 -9.41 -11.14
N ARG A 7 -64.13 -10.27 -10.25
CA ARG A 7 -63.59 -10.44 -8.90
C ARG A 7 -62.20 -11.07 -8.94
N VAL A 8 -62.00 -12.09 -9.78
CA VAL A 8 -60.69 -12.69 -10.03
C VAL A 8 -59.75 -11.67 -10.67
N ARG A 9 -60.18 -10.88 -11.68
CA ARG A 9 -59.37 -9.80 -12.26
C ARG A 9 -59.04 -8.67 -11.27
N SER A 10 -59.94 -8.28 -10.36
CA SER A 10 -59.64 -7.26 -9.35
C SER A 10 -58.68 -7.77 -8.27
N ILE A 11 -58.75 -9.08 -7.97
CA ILE A 11 -57.81 -9.78 -7.08
C ILE A 11 -56.43 -9.95 -7.75
N THR A 12 -56.36 -10.19 -9.05
CA THR A 12 -55.07 -10.40 -9.78
C THR A 12 -54.41 -9.10 -10.27
N THR A 13 -55.11 -7.96 -10.30
CA THR A 13 -54.56 -6.67 -10.80
C THR A 13 -54.23 -5.66 -9.68
N GLY A 14 -54.26 -6.08 -8.41
CA GLY A 14 -53.85 -5.25 -7.27
C GLY A 14 -54.74 -4.03 -6.99
N ARG A 15 -55.87 -3.86 -7.68
CA ARG A 15 -56.79 -2.71 -7.51
C ARG A 15 -57.88 -2.94 -6.45
N HIS A 16 -57.52 -3.48 -5.29
CA HIS A 16 -58.30 -3.22 -4.09
C HIS A 16 -57.76 -1.94 -3.45
N ARG A 17 -58.47 -0.82 -3.63
CA ARG A 17 -58.26 0.37 -2.79
C ARG A 17 -58.72 0.02 -1.39
N PHE A 18 -57.85 -0.57 -0.57
CA PHE A 18 -58.07 -0.55 0.86
C PHE A 18 -58.18 0.92 1.28
N GLN A 19 -59.24 1.29 1.99
CA GLN A 19 -59.23 2.57 2.67
C GLN A 19 -58.05 2.54 3.64
N PRO A 20 -57.17 3.57 3.61
CA PRO A 20 -56.06 3.67 4.55
C PRO A 20 -56.58 3.48 5.97
N CYS A 21 -55.87 2.69 6.79
CA CYS A 21 -56.22 2.54 8.19
C CYS A 21 -56.36 3.95 8.82
N PRO A 22 -57.48 4.28 9.48
CA PRO A 22 -57.68 5.63 10.03
C PRO A 22 -56.71 5.96 11.17
N ILE A 23 -56.06 4.95 11.75
CA ILE A 23 -55.06 5.09 12.81
C ILE A 23 -53.66 5.22 12.25
N CYS A 24 -53.28 4.36 11.30
CA CYS A 24 -51.90 4.26 10.82
C CYS A 24 -51.76 4.39 9.30
N GLY A 25 -52.72 4.92 8.57
CA GLY A 25 -52.60 5.16 7.12
C GLY A 25 -52.32 3.93 6.22
N TRP A 26 -52.26 2.71 6.76
CA TRP A 26 -51.89 1.52 5.99
C TRP A 26 -52.92 1.21 4.90
N ASN A 27 -52.46 1.10 3.66
CA ASN A 27 -53.26 0.93 2.46
C ASN A 27 -53.35 -0.54 1.97
N GLY A 28 -53.00 -1.51 2.83
CA GLY A 28 -53.06 -2.94 2.49
C GLY A 28 -51.82 -3.49 1.78
N ASP A 29 -50.82 -2.66 1.45
CA ASP A 29 -49.58 -3.08 0.80
C ASP A 29 -48.56 -3.65 1.80
N ILE A 30 -47.94 -4.79 1.50
CA ILE A 30 -46.87 -5.37 2.33
C ILE A 30 -45.63 -4.48 2.34
N ASP A 31 -45.30 -3.82 1.23
CA ASP A 31 -44.16 -2.91 1.15
C ASP A 31 -44.39 -1.66 2.02
N TYR A 32 -45.64 -1.31 2.29
CA TYR A 32 -45.94 -0.28 3.29
C TYR A 32 -45.48 -0.73 4.69
N ILE A 33 -45.78 -1.95 5.10
CA ILE A 33 -45.36 -2.49 6.40
C ILE A 33 -43.85 -2.69 6.46
N LEU A 34 -43.24 -3.16 5.37
CA LEU A 34 -41.81 -3.49 5.30
C LEU A 34 -40.91 -2.29 5.00
N GLN A 35 -41.42 -1.18 4.43
CA GLN A 35 -40.58 -0.10 3.91
C GLN A 35 -41.05 1.32 4.26
N LYS A 36 -42.32 1.58 4.66
CA LYS A 36 -42.82 2.96 4.86
C LYS A 36 -43.52 3.19 6.20
N PRO A 37 -43.10 4.18 7.01
CA PRO A 37 -43.86 4.60 8.18
C PRO A 37 -45.07 5.45 7.78
N PRO A 38 -46.24 5.24 8.40
CA PRO A 38 -47.22 6.27 8.69
C PRO A 38 -46.81 7.11 9.91
N ASP A 39 -47.07 8.42 9.84
CA ASP A 39 -47.11 9.29 11.01
C ASP A 39 -48.24 8.85 11.94
N LEU A 40 -47.91 8.44 13.16
CA LEU A 40 -48.89 8.34 14.24
C LEU A 40 -48.86 9.66 15.02
N PRO A 41 -50.02 10.26 15.37
CA PRO A 41 -50.06 11.34 16.34
C PRO A 41 -49.43 10.85 17.64
N GLY A 42 -48.39 11.55 18.11
CA GLY A 42 -47.75 11.24 19.38
C GLY A 42 -48.75 11.38 20.53
N HIS A 43 -48.88 10.31 21.34
CA HIS A 43 -49.40 10.21 22.71
C HIS A 43 -50.36 9.01 22.84
N VAL A 44 -49.87 7.92 23.45
CA VAL A 44 -50.73 7.06 24.27
C VAL A 44 -50.57 7.59 25.69
N GLY A 45 -51.49 8.45 26.11
CA GLY A 45 -51.49 9.05 27.45
C GLY A 45 -51.80 8.00 28.53
N SER A 46 -51.31 8.24 29.75
CA SER A 46 -51.57 7.36 30.91
C SER A 46 -53.07 7.27 31.23
N PRO A 47 -53.60 6.08 31.54
CA PRO A 47 -54.98 5.96 32.02
C PRO A 47 -55.05 6.36 33.49
N SER A 48 -55.37 7.62 33.77
CA SER A 48 -55.92 8.00 35.08
C SER A 48 -57.42 7.64 35.08
N GLY A 49 -57.72 6.41 35.47
CA GLY A 49 -59.10 5.93 35.61
C GLY A 49 -59.18 4.42 35.47
N ALA A 50 -59.43 3.73 36.58
CA ALA A 50 -59.67 2.30 36.62
C ALA A 50 -61.01 1.95 35.94
N GLN A 51 -61.03 1.92 34.61
CA GLN A 51 -61.95 1.11 33.82
C GLN A 51 -61.18 0.62 32.60
N GLY A 52 -61.20 -0.71 32.39
CA GLY A 52 -60.34 -1.43 31.45
C GLY A 52 -60.19 -0.74 30.10
N TRP A 53 -59.07 -0.06 29.91
CA TRP A 53 -58.67 0.44 28.61
C TRP A 53 -57.96 -0.69 27.86
N SER A 54 -58.71 -1.39 27.03
CA SER A 54 -58.14 -2.18 25.94
C SER A 54 -57.69 -1.17 24.87
N PRO A 55 -56.47 -1.27 24.30
CA PRO A 55 -56.08 -0.41 23.18
C PRO A 55 -57.16 -0.51 22.10
N PRO A 56 -57.56 0.60 21.43
CA PRO A 56 -58.63 0.56 20.44
C PRO A 56 -58.23 -0.44 19.35
N GLY A 57 -58.82 -1.63 19.45
CA GLY A 57 -58.71 -2.66 18.44
C GLY A 57 -59.42 -2.15 17.20
N VAL A 58 -58.66 -1.65 16.23
CA VAL A 58 -59.05 -1.89 14.85
C VAL A 58 -58.83 -3.38 14.66
N THR A 59 -59.85 -4.17 15.00
CA THR A 59 -59.89 -5.62 14.80
C THR A 59 -59.69 -5.88 13.31
N GLY A 60 -58.45 -6.12 12.89
CA GLY A 60 -58.08 -6.51 11.53
C GLY A 60 -57.01 -5.66 10.83
N CYS A 61 -56.48 -4.57 11.41
CA CYS A 61 -55.35 -3.86 10.80
C CYS A 61 -54.00 -4.53 11.14
N VAL A 62 -53.39 -5.18 10.15
CA VAL A 62 -52.11 -5.89 10.28
C VAL A 62 -50.99 -4.97 10.78
N SER A 63 -50.88 -3.75 10.25
CA SER A 63 -49.84 -2.79 10.66
C SER A 63 -49.96 -2.39 12.14
N CYS A 64 -51.18 -2.20 12.65
CA CYS A 64 -51.42 -1.90 14.06
C CYS A 64 -51.13 -3.11 14.96
N GLU A 65 -51.52 -4.30 14.54
CA GLU A 65 -51.28 -5.55 15.27
C GLU A 65 -49.78 -5.84 15.42
N VAL A 66 -49.01 -5.64 14.35
CA VAL A 66 -47.55 -5.78 14.35
C VAL A 66 -46.89 -4.86 15.37
N ARG A 67 -47.27 -3.58 15.41
CA ARG A 67 -46.73 -2.61 16.37
C ARG A 67 -47.09 -2.98 17.81
N SER A 68 -48.31 -3.46 18.05
CA SER A 68 -48.73 -3.93 19.37
C SER A 68 -47.93 -5.14 19.82
N LYS A 69 -47.75 -6.15 18.97
CA LYS A 69 -46.98 -7.37 19.29
C LYS A 69 -45.49 -7.08 19.52
N LEU A 70 -44.90 -6.15 18.76
CA LEU A 70 -43.52 -5.68 18.99
C LEU A 70 -43.36 -5.02 20.38
N ALA A 71 -44.31 -4.17 20.78
CA ALA A 71 -44.29 -3.52 22.09
C ALA A 71 -44.46 -4.53 23.23
N THR A 72 -45.35 -5.52 23.09
CA THR A 72 -45.51 -6.61 24.06
C THR A 72 -44.24 -7.45 24.20
N PHE A 73 -43.57 -7.75 23.08
CA PHE A 73 -42.35 -8.56 23.09
C PHE A 73 -41.15 -7.86 23.77
N ALA A 74 -41.06 -6.53 23.66
CA ALA A 74 -39.96 -5.76 24.25
C ALA A 74 -39.96 -5.72 25.79
N VAL A 75 -41.05 -6.10 26.45
CA VAL A 75 -41.25 -5.92 27.90
C VAL A 75 -41.25 -7.27 28.63
N ARG A 76 -40.46 -7.39 29.72
CA ARG A 76 -40.63 -8.46 30.74
C ARG A 76 -41.44 -7.90 31.92
N GLY A 77 -42.78 -7.95 31.88
CA GLY A 77 -43.64 -7.55 33.01
C GLY A 77 -44.64 -6.42 32.71
N ASP A 78 -45.13 -5.73 33.75
CA ASP A 78 -46.30 -4.82 33.72
C ASP A 78 -46.09 -3.45 33.01
N LEU A 79 -45.00 -3.25 32.26
CA LEU A 79 -44.68 -1.97 31.59
C LEU A 79 -45.38 -1.76 30.24
N VAL A 80 -46.45 -2.51 29.95
CA VAL A 80 -47.14 -2.59 28.63
C VAL A 80 -47.72 -1.23 28.14
N GLY A 81 -47.69 -0.17 28.94
CA GLY A 81 -48.19 1.18 28.56
C GLY A 81 -47.14 2.29 28.45
N LEU A 82 -45.86 2.05 28.77
CA LEU A 82 -44.83 3.10 28.79
C LEU A 82 -43.84 3.04 27.61
N VAL A 83 -44.07 2.11 26.67
CA VAL A 83 -43.17 1.82 25.55
C VAL A 83 -43.49 2.68 24.34
N LYS A 84 -42.47 3.35 23.78
CA LYS A 84 -42.62 4.14 22.55
C LYS A 84 -42.03 3.40 21.37
N VAL A 85 -42.85 3.07 20.37
CA VAL A 85 -42.38 2.57 19.07
C VAL A 85 -42.01 3.78 18.20
N LEU A 86 -40.72 3.95 17.93
CA LEU A 86 -40.12 5.02 17.13
C LEU A 86 -39.79 4.50 15.72
N ASN A 87 -39.72 5.41 14.74
CA ASN A 87 -39.46 5.02 13.35
C ASN A 87 -38.61 6.04 12.57
N PRO A 88 -37.28 5.87 12.53
CA PRO A 88 -36.41 6.74 11.75
C PRO A 88 -36.07 6.22 10.34
N LEU A 89 -36.36 4.96 9.95
CA LEU A 89 -35.92 4.35 8.67
C LEU A 89 -36.90 3.30 8.09
N PRO A 90 -36.94 3.12 6.74
CA PRO A 90 -37.67 2.04 6.07
C PRO A 90 -37.40 0.64 6.67
N GLY A 91 -38.44 -0.05 7.15
CA GLY A 91 -38.37 -1.46 7.59
C GLY A 91 -37.69 -1.73 8.92
N LYS A 92 -37.34 -0.68 9.67
CA LYS A 92 -36.83 -0.77 11.04
C LYS A 92 -37.83 -0.20 12.04
N PHE A 93 -37.90 -0.81 13.21
CA PHE A 93 -38.72 -0.35 14.32
C PHE A 93 -37.85 -0.25 15.56
N GLU A 94 -37.86 0.92 16.19
CA GLU A 94 -37.19 1.15 17.46
C GLU A 94 -38.22 1.07 18.57
N VAL A 95 -37.90 0.35 19.64
CA VAL A 95 -38.77 0.18 20.79
C VAL A 95 -38.04 0.75 22.01
N HIS A 96 -38.51 1.89 22.51
CA HIS A 96 -37.98 2.51 23.70
C HIS A 96 -38.70 1.99 24.94
N VAL A 97 -37.95 1.31 25.81
CA VAL A 97 -38.42 0.83 27.11
C VAL A 97 -37.85 1.76 28.20
N PRO A 98 -38.67 2.35 29.09
CA PRO A 98 -38.17 3.25 30.12
C PRO A 98 -37.14 2.58 31.02
N GLY A 99 -35.99 3.24 31.22
CA GLY A 99 -34.89 2.71 32.04
C GLY A 99 -33.96 1.72 31.31
N GLU A 100 -34.24 1.39 30.05
CA GLU A 100 -33.47 0.48 29.21
C GLU A 100 -32.97 1.19 27.93
N GLU A 101 -32.02 0.56 27.23
CA GLU A 101 -31.58 1.04 25.93
C GLU A 101 -32.66 0.83 24.84
N VAL A 102 -32.68 1.72 23.83
CA VAL A 102 -33.58 1.56 22.66
C VAL A 102 -33.27 0.25 21.93
N LEU A 103 -34.32 -0.56 21.71
CA LEU A 103 -34.23 -1.84 21.02
C LEU A 103 -34.60 -1.70 19.54
N GLU A 104 -33.73 -2.12 18.64
CA GLU A 104 -34.02 -2.14 17.20
C GLU A 104 -34.58 -3.49 16.74
N PHE A 105 -35.57 -3.45 15.84
CA PHE A 105 -36.15 -4.62 15.19
C PHE A 105 -36.22 -4.42 13.67
N SER A 106 -36.07 -5.51 12.92
CA SER A 106 -36.36 -5.57 11.48
C SER A 106 -37.52 -6.50 11.20
N LEU A 107 -38.45 -6.07 10.35
CA LEU A 107 -39.56 -6.90 9.88
C LEU A 107 -39.18 -7.60 8.59
N PHE A 108 -39.57 -8.86 8.45
CA PHE A 108 -39.39 -9.60 7.21
C PHE A 108 -40.41 -10.73 7.08
N ALA A 109 -40.66 -11.16 5.84
CA ALA A 109 -41.41 -12.37 5.53
C ALA A 109 -40.47 -13.37 4.82
N PRO A 110 -40.48 -14.67 5.15
CA PRO A 110 -39.73 -15.68 4.43
C PRO A 110 -40.40 -16.06 3.11
N GLY A 111 -39.56 -16.34 2.10
CA GLY A 111 -39.97 -16.57 0.72
C GLY A 111 -39.47 -17.89 0.18
N HIS A 112 -40.20 -18.45 -0.78
CA HIS A 112 -39.86 -19.71 -1.43
C HIS A 112 -39.30 -19.53 -2.86
N ASN A 113 -39.38 -18.33 -3.46
CA ASN A 113 -38.93 -18.02 -4.82
C ASN A 113 -38.13 -16.70 -4.89
N GLU A 114 -37.21 -16.59 -5.85
CA GLU A 114 -36.24 -15.50 -6.03
C GLU A 114 -36.84 -14.10 -6.33
N ASN A 115 -38.09 -14.03 -6.82
CA ASN A 115 -38.76 -12.77 -7.17
C ASN A 115 -39.49 -12.09 -6.01
N GLU A 116 -39.39 -12.61 -4.79
CA GLU A 116 -39.96 -11.98 -3.60
C GLU A 116 -38.82 -11.50 -2.69
N LEU A 117 -38.76 -10.20 -2.40
CA LEU A 117 -37.82 -9.60 -1.42
C LEU A 117 -38.10 -10.16 -0.01
N ARG A 118 -37.62 -11.37 0.29
CA ARG A 118 -38.00 -12.17 1.45
C ARG A 118 -36.78 -12.88 2.05
N ARG A 119 -36.70 -12.96 3.40
CA ARG A 119 -35.49 -13.39 4.14
C ARG A 119 -35.62 -14.77 4.79
N PRO A 120 -34.54 -15.54 4.89
CA PRO A 120 -34.56 -16.86 5.51
C PRO A 120 -34.66 -16.79 7.03
N LEU A 121 -35.24 -17.86 7.59
CA LEU A 121 -35.26 -18.08 9.04
C LEU A 121 -33.86 -18.47 9.53
N LEU A 122 -33.36 -17.81 10.58
CA LEU A 122 -32.14 -18.25 11.26
C LEU A 122 -32.55 -19.24 12.34
N GLU A 123 -32.07 -20.47 12.22
CA GLU A 123 -32.34 -21.53 13.20
C GLU A 123 -31.62 -21.29 14.54
N GLY A 124 -30.61 -20.42 14.56
CA GLY A 124 -29.80 -20.14 15.74
C GLY A 124 -28.86 -21.29 16.14
N ASP A 125 -28.60 -22.23 15.21
CA ASP A 125 -27.64 -23.33 15.37
C ASP A 125 -26.67 -23.32 14.19
N THR A 126 -25.43 -22.90 14.43
CA THR A 126 -24.40 -22.82 13.38
C THR A 126 -23.82 -24.18 13.00
N SER A 127 -24.20 -25.27 13.66
CA SER A 127 -23.88 -26.64 13.27
C SER A 127 -24.90 -27.28 12.33
N SER A 128 -26.05 -26.65 12.11
CA SER A 128 -27.20 -27.27 11.44
C SER A 128 -26.95 -27.63 9.96
N ASN A 129 -27.81 -28.48 9.41
CA ASN A 129 -27.77 -28.81 7.97
C ASN A 129 -28.13 -27.61 7.09
N ALA A 130 -29.02 -26.71 7.55
CA ALA A 130 -29.34 -25.48 6.82
C ALA A 130 -28.12 -24.55 6.75
N THR A 131 -27.34 -24.47 7.82
CA THR A 131 -26.08 -23.72 7.84
C THR A 131 -25.07 -24.24 6.83
N LEU A 132 -24.92 -25.56 6.72
CA LEU A 132 -24.06 -26.11 5.69
C LEU A 132 -24.60 -25.99 4.27
N ALA A 133 -25.92 -26.08 4.08
CA ALA A 133 -26.52 -25.85 2.77
C ALA A 133 -26.23 -24.43 2.28
N PHE A 134 -26.29 -23.43 3.19
CA PHE A 134 -25.84 -22.06 2.91
C PHE A 134 -24.37 -22.04 2.46
N VAL A 135 -23.45 -22.60 3.26
CA VAL A 135 -22.02 -22.59 2.94
C VAL A 135 -21.71 -23.28 1.60
N ARG A 136 -22.32 -24.44 1.31
CA ARG A 136 -22.11 -25.16 0.05
C ARG A 136 -22.58 -24.35 -1.15
N ARG A 137 -23.76 -23.74 -1.07
CA ARG A 137 -24.30 -22.90 -2.14
C ARG A 137 -23.39 -21.70 -2.45
N GLU A 138 -22.89 -21.00 -1.42
CA GLU A 138 -21.99 -19.87 -1.62
C GLU A 138 -20.63 -20.32 -2.19
N LEU A 139 -20.14 -21.48 -1.77
CA LEU A 139 -18.92 -22.09 -2.31
C LEU A 139 -19.08 -22.49 -3.79
N GLU A 140 -20.17 -23.16 -4.15
CA GLU A 140 -20.48 -23.56 -5.54
C GLU A 140 -20.63 -22.33 -6.44
N THR A 141 -21.45 -21.35 -6.04
CA THR A 141 -21.59 -20.07 -6.76
C THR A 141 -20.23 -19.40 -7.00
N CYS A 142 -19.35 -19.39 -5.99
CA CYS A 142 -18.03 -18.81 -6.10
C CYS A 142 -17.11 -19.59 -7.05
N LEU A 143 -17.15 -20.92 -7.01
CA LEU A 143 -16.33 -21.78 -7.87
C LEU A 143 -16.78 -21.73 -9.33
N GLU A 144 -18.07 -21.53 -9.60
CA GLU A 144 -18.61 -21.49 -10.96
C GLU A 144 -18.48 -20.11 -11.61
N GLY A 145 -18.68 -19.02 -10.84
CA GLY A 145 -18.89 -17.69 -11.42
C GLY A 145 -17.85 -16.62 -11.09
N HIS A 146 -16.94 -16.82 -10.12
CA HIS A 146 -16.07 -15.73 -9.65
C HIS A 146 -14.62 -15.88 -10.13
N GLU A 147 -14.29 -15.25 -11.27
CA GLU A 147 -12.93 -15.26 -11.85
C GLU A 147 -11.83 -14.81 -10.88
N LYS A 148 -12.09 -13.79 -10.05
CA LYS A 148 -11.15 -13.31 -9.02
C LYS A 148 -10.82 -14.36 -7.95
N CYS A 149 -11.63 -15.41 -7.85
CA CYS A 149 -11.47 -16.48 -6.87
C CYS A 149 -10.84 -17.75 -7.49
N HIS A 150 -10.70 -17.85 -8.82
CA HIS A 150 -10.08 -19.00 -9.53
C HIS A 150 -8.56 -18.99 -9.44
N ARG A 151 -8.02 -19.01 -8.21
CA ARG A 151 -6.60 -18.71 -7.95
C ARG A 151 -5.76 -19.77 -7.18
N PRO A 152 -6.17 -21.03 -6.92
CA PRO A 152 -5.20 -21.98 -6.40
C PRO A 152 -4.26 -22.45 -7.52
N ASN A 153 -2.95 -22.30 -7.31
CA ASN A 153 -1.94 -23.02 -8.07
C ASN A 153 -2.13 -24.53 -7.78
N PRO A 154 -2.56 -25.34 -8.78
CA PRO A 154 -2.88 -26.75 -8.55
C PRO A 154 -1.63 -27.59 -8.21
N SER A 155 -0.43 -27.05 -8.45
CA SER A 155 0.83 -27.71 -8.10
C SER A 155 1.29 -27.44 -6.67
N PHE A 156 0.79 -26.40 -6.00
CA PHE A 156 1.22 -26.04 -4.65
C PHE A 156 0.74 -27.05 -3.61
N ARG A 157 1.64 -27.40 -2.69
CA ARG A 157 1.33 -28.24 -1.52
C ARG A 157 2.06 -27.70 -0.29
N PRO A 158 1.34 -27.40 0.80
CA PRO A 158 1.97 -27.08 2.08
C PRO A 158 2.97 -28.17 2.50
N SER A 159 3.97 -27.80 3.29
CA SER A 159 4.95 -28.75 3.81
C SER A 159 4.29 -29.86 4.62
N ARG A 160 3.22 -29.50 5.36
CA ARG A 160 2.42 -30.40 6.18
C ARG A 160 0.94 -30.03 6.16
N LEU A 161 0.08 -31.04 6.25
CA LEU A 161 -1.38 -30.92 6.42
C LEU A 161 -1.87 -31.95 7.44
N VAL A 162 -2.92 -31.62 8.18
CA VAL A 162 -3.63 -32.57 9.04
C VAL A 162 -4.63 -33.32 8.17
N TYR A 163 -4.48 -34.64 8.07
CA TYR A 163 -5.48 -35.53 7.51
C TYR A 163 -6.55 -35.79 8.56
N VAL A 164 -7.82 -35.61 8.18
CA VAL A 164 -8.98 -35.80 9.06
C VAL A 164 -9.93 -36.89 8.55
N GLY A 165 -9.64 -37.53 7.43
CA GLY A 165 -10.50 -38.57 6.84
C GLY A 165 -11.80 -38.05 6.24
N SER A 166 -12.53 -38.95 5.56
CA SER A 166 -13.76 -38.66 4.81
C SER A 166 -15.07 -38.97 5.56
N SER A 167 -15.02 -39.68 6.69
CA SER A 167 -16.18 -40.00 7.53
C SER A 167 -15.91 -39.73 9.01
N GLU A 168 -16.98 -39.52 9.79
CA GLU A 168 -16.89 -39.38 11.25
C GLU A 168 -16.43 -40.66 11.96
N SER A 169 -16.63 -41.81 11.32
CA SER A 169 -16.18 -43.12 11.80
C SER A 169 -14.67 -43.37 11.63
N ASN A 170 -13.96 -42.52 10.87
CA ASN A 170 -12.52 -42.61 10.68
C ASN A 170 -11.80 -41.73 11.72
N CYS A 171 -11.08 -42.38 12.64
CA CYS A 171 -10.39 -41.72 13.76
C CYS A 171 -8.90 -41.39 13.48
N ASP A 172 -8.41 -41.64 12.26
CA ASP A 172 -7.01 -41.43 11.89
C ASP A 172 -6.69 -39.96 11.63
N ILE A 173 -6.74 -39.15 12.69
CA ILE A 173 -6.26 -37.77 12.64
C ILE A 173 -4.73 -37.80 12.71
N ALA A 174 -4.06 -37.43 11.61
CA ALA A 174 -2.61 -37.53 11.51
C ALA A 174 -2.01 -36.39 10.68
N LEU A 175 -0.80 -35.98 11.04
CA LEU A 175 -0.01 -35.01 10.30
C LEU A 175 0.66 -35.68 9.10
N ARG A 176 0.37 -35.22 7.88
CA ARG A 176 0.99 -35.70 6.65
C ARG A 176 2.00 -34.68 6.15
N THR A 177 3.21 -35.14 5.86
CA THR A 177 4.24 -34.36 5.18
C THR A 177 3.94 -34.26 3.68
N ARG A 178 4.55 -33.31 2.96
CA ARG A 178 4.38 -33.08 1.52
C ARG A 178 4.38 -34.35 0.66
N SER A 179 5.25 -35.31 0.96
CA SER A 179 5.32 -36.62 0.26
C SER A 179 4.09 -37.51 0.44
N GLY A 180 3.39 -37.40 1.57
CA GLY A 180 2.15 -38.13 1.86
C GLY A 180 0.88 -37.38 1.49
N ILE A 181 0.99 -36.18 0.89
CA ILE A 181 -0.15 -35.39 0.42
C ILE A 181 -0.34 -35.63 -1.09
N PRO A 182 -1.51 -36.14 -1.53
CA PRO A 182 -1.78 -36.38 -2.95
C PRO A 182 -1.61 -35.12 -3.82
N ALA A 183 -1.25 -35.32 -5.08
CA ALA A 183 -1.20 -34.23 -6.05
C ALA A 183 -2.60 -33.64 -6.26
N GLY A 184 -2.72 -32.30 -6.24
CA GLY A 184 -4.01 -31.61 -6.37
C GLY A 184 -4.94 -31.77 -5.16
N ALA A 185 -4.46 -32.28 -4.03
CA ALA A 185 -5.27 -32.39 -2.81
C ALA A 185 -5.79 -31.00 -2.38
N ARG A 186 -7.11 -30.88 -2.27
CA ARG A 186 -7.77 -29.69 -1.73
C ARG A 186 -7.74 -29.73 -0.21
N TYR A 187 -7.51 -28.59 0.42
CA TYR A 187 -7.47 -28.47 1.87
C TYR A 187 -8.18 -27.20 2.35
N ALA A 188 -8.66 -27.21 3.58
CA ALA A 188 -9.07 -26.00 4.28
C ALA A 188 -7.91 -25.42 5.11
N ALA A 189 -7.95 -24.14 5.45
CA ALA A 189 -7.09 -23.59 6.51
C ALA A 189 -7.93 -23.07 7.67
N LEU A 190 -7.43 -23.14 8.90
CA LEU A 190 -8.11 -22.64 10.09
C LEU A 190 -7.55 -21.27 10.49
N SER A 191 -8.44 -20.30 10.69
CA SER A 191 -8.16 -18.99 11.27
C SER A 191 -8.84 -18.89 12.64
N TYR A 192 -8.07 -18.75 13.72
CA TYR A 192 -8.60 -18.76 15.08
C TYR A 192 -7.69 -18.02 16.07
N CYS A 193 -8.25 -17.66 17.21
CA CYS A 193 -7.47 -17.12 18.33
C CYS A 193 -6.83 -18.26 19.11
N TRP A 194 -5.51 -18.22 19.32
CA TRP A 194 -4.85 -19.15 20.24
C TRP A 194 -5.30 -18.92 21.69
N GLY A 195 -5.52 -17.66 22.06
CA GLY A 195 -5.80 -17.24 23.43
C GLY A 195 -4.57 -17.40 24.34
N ASN A 196 -4.79 -17.34 25.65
CA ASN A 196 -3.73 -17.48 26.65
C ASN A 196 -3.39 -18.95 26.98
N VAL A 197 -4.11 -19.91 26.40
CA VAL A 197 -3.91 -21.33 26.66
C VAL A 197 -3.29 -21.98 25.43
N VAL A 198 -2.07 -22.46 25.59
CA VAL A 198 -1.34 -23.14 24.52
C VAL A 198 -1.99 -24.51 24.25
N PRO A 199 -2.36 -24.82 22.98
CA PRO A 199 -2.90 -26.14 22.64
C PRO A 199 -1.92 -27.27 22.95
N VAL A 200 -2.38 -28.29 23.68
CA VAL A 200 -1.55 -29.44 24.09
C VAL A 200 -1.10 -30.26 22.87
N CYS A 201 -1.96 -30.41 21.87
CA CYS A 201 -1.67 -31.18 20.67
C CYS A 201 -0.66 -30.52 19.71
N ARG A 202 -0.13 -29.33 20.02
CA ARG A 202 0.76 -28.60 19.11
C ARG A 202 1.99 -29.44 18.73
N THR A 203 2.45 -29.23 17.50
CA THR A 203 3.62 -29.95 17.00
C THR A 203 4.90 -29.30 17.53
N THR A 204 5.73 -30.09 18.20
CA THR A 204 7.11 -29.78 18.58
C THR A 204 8.05 -30.79 17.94
N ARG A 205 9.37 -30.61 18.05
CA ARG A 205 10.35 -31.61 17.59
C ARG A 205 10.08 -32.98 18.19
N ASP A 206 9.74 -33.02 19.48
CA ASP A 206 9.47 -34.26 20.20
C ASP A 206 8.13 -34.91 19.79
N SER A 207 7.07 -34.11 19.58
CA SER A 207 5.75 -34.64 19.21
C SER A 207 5.58 -34.88 17.70
N HIS A 208 6.45 -34.34 16.85
CA HIS A 208 6.35 -34.45 15.39
C HIS A 208 6.28 -35.89 14.88
N GLY A 209 7.10 -36.79 15.42
CA GLY A 209 7.07 -38.21 15.05
C GLY A 209 5.73 -38.87 15.37
N GLN A 210 5.22 -38.63 16.59
CA GLN A 210 3.93 -39.17 17.04
C GLN A 210 2.77 -38.57 16.25
N ASN A 211 2.74 -37.25 16.07
CA ASN A 211 1.68 -36.55 15.33
C ASN A 211 1.56 -37.02 13.88
N ARG A 212 2.65 -37.53 13.27
CA ARG A 212 2.62 -38.13 11.91
C ARG A 212 1.92 -39.48 11.84
N VAL A 213 1.90 -40.23 12.94
CA VAL A 213 1.22 -41.51 13.07
C VAL A 213 -0.23 -41.26 13.48
N SER A 214 -0.43 -40.56 14.59
CA SER A 214 -1.75 -40.20 15.11
C SER A 214 -1.63 -39.06 16.12
N ILE A 215 -2.54 -38.09 16.02
CA ILE A 215 -2.73 -37.03 16.99
C ILE A 215 -3.78 -37.49 18.00
N GLY A 216 -3.42 -37.58 19.27
CA GLY A 216 -4.30 -38.09 20.32
C GLY A 216 -5.59 -37.26 20.42
N VAL A 217 -6.74 -37.87 20.09
CA VAL A 217 -8.04 -37.18 19.98
C VAL A 217 -8.41 -36.40 21.25
N SER A 218 -8.09 -36.93 22.43
CA SER A 218 -8.34 -36.28 23.73
C SER A 218 -7.55 -34.99 23.95
N THR A 219 -6.48 -34.77 23.18
CA THR A 219 -5.63 -33.57 23.28
C THR A 219 -6.05 -32.46 22.32
N ILE A 220 -6.99 -32.75 21.42
CA ILE A 220 -7.42 -31.85 20.35
C ILE A 220 -8.45 -30.84 20.89
N PRO A 221 -8.18 -29.53 20.81
CA PRO A 221 -9.11 -28.50 21.26
C PRO A 221 -10.44 -28.51 20.49
N LYS A 222 -11.51 -28.02 21.14
CA LYS A 222 -12.86 -28.01 20.56
C LYS A 222 -12.94 -27.29 19.21
N THR A 223 -12.25 -26.16 19.03
CA THR A 223 -12.25 -25.41 17.76
C THR A 223 -11.71 -26.27 16.62
N PHE A 224 -10.72 -27.14 16.88
CA PHE A 224 -10.15 -28.01 15.86
C PHE A 224 -11.09 -29.17 15.53
N ILE A 225 -11.72 -29.76 16.55
CA ILE A 225 -12.73 -30.81 16.38
C ILE A 225 -13.89 -30.31 15.51
N ASP A 226 -14.45 -29.14 15.86
CA ASP A 226 -15.53 -28.55 15.09
C ASP A 226 -15.06 -28.22 13.65
N ALA A 227 -13.84 -27.73 13.47
CA ALA A 227 -13.27 -27.50 12.13
C ALA A 227 -13.14 -28.79 11.31
N PHE A 228 -12.72 -29.90 11.91
CA PHE A 228 -12.65 -31.19 11.24
C PHE A 228 -14.02 -31.68 10.76
N GLN A 229 -15.08 -31.43 11.55
CA GLN A 229 -16.45 -31.72 11.14
C GLN A 229 -16.87 -30.88 9.92
N VAL A 230 -16.55 -29.58 9.91
CA VAL A 230 -16.82 -28.71 8.75
C VAL A 230 -16.07 -29.22 7.51
N VAL A 231 -14.77 -29.52 7.65
CA VAL A 231 -13.91 -30.05 6.57
C VAL A 231 -14.52 -31.30 5.94
N ARG A 232 -14.86 -32.30 6.76
CA ARG A 232 -15.52 -33.54 6.31
C ARG A 232 -16.84 -33.27 5.62
N ARG A 233 -17.68 -32.41 6.19
CA ARG A 233 -18.99 -32.09 5.60
C ARG A 233 -18.88 -31.25 4.32
N LEU A 234 -17.76 -30.60 4.04
CA LEU A 234 -17.44 -29.98 2.75
C LEU A 234 -16.82 -30.96 1.74
N GLY A 235 -16.65 -32.24 2.10
CA GLY A 235 -16.02 -33.24 1.24
C GLY A 235 -14.51 -33.06 1.09
N LEU A 236 -13.88 -32.40 2.06
CA LEU A 236 -12.42 -32.25 2.16
C LEU A 236 -11.87 -33.23 3.19
N GLU A 237 -10.61 -33.62 3.02
CA GLU A 237 -9.93 -34.56 3.92
C GLU A 237 -8.72 -33.94 4.65
N TYR A 238 -8.33 -32.74 4.26
CA TYR A 238 -7.14 -32.07 4.75
C TYR A 238 -7.43 -30.68 5.28
N ILE A 239 -6.77 -30.33 6.38
CA ILE A 239 -6.79 -28.98 6.94
C ILE A 239 -5.38 -28.54 7.36
N TRP A 240 -5.07 -27.27 7.15
CA TRP A 240 -3.90 -26.62 7.69
C TRP A 240 -4.26 -25.87 8.98
N ILE A 241 -3.55 -26.15 10.06
CA ILE A 241 -3.68 -25.49 11.36
C ILE A 241 -2.27 -25.14 11.81
N ASP A 242 -1.98 -23.86 12.03
CA ASP A 242 -0.64 -23.38 12.42
C ASP A 242 -0.03 -24.14 13.60
N ALA A 243 -0.79 -24.38 14.67
CA ALA A 243 -0.35 -25.11 15.85
C ALA A 243 0.10 -26.56 15.55
N LEU A 244 -0.42 -27.17 14.49
CA LEU A 244 -0.13 -28.57 14.11
C LEU A 244 0.81 -28.68 12.91
N CYS A 245 0.73 -27.76 11.97
CA CYS A 245 1.49 -27.78 10.72
C CYS A 245 2.84 -27.05 10.82
N ILE A 246 3.09 -26.30 11.88
CA ILE A 246 4.37 -25.64 12.17
C ILE A 246 4.99 -26.27 13.43
N MET A 247 6.28 -26.59 13.38
CA MET A 247 7.03 -27.02 14.56
C MET A 247 7.29 -25.81 15.46
N GLN A 248 6.50 -25.70 16.53
CA GLN A 248 6.41 -24.50 17.39
C GLN A 248 7.69 -24.17 18.16
N ASP A 249 8.54 -25.17 18.34
CA ASP A 249 9.79 -25.10 19.06
C ASP A 249 11.03 -25.10 18.12
N ASP A 250 10.82 -24.96 16.80
CA ASP A 250 11.86 -24.85 15.78
C ASP A 250 11.83 -23.48 15.06
N PRO A 251 12.82 -22.60 15.30
CA PRO A 251 12.85 -21.27 14.67
C PRO A 251 13.02 -21.29 13.14
N VAL A 252 13.71 -22.30 12.60
CA VAL A 252 13.96 -22.40 11.15
C VAL A 252 12.70 -22.88 10.44
N ASP A 253 12.03 -23.89 10.99
CA ASP A 253 10.75 -24.36 10.48
C ASP A 253 9.69 -23.26 10.59
N TRP A 254 9.62 -22.56 11.73
CA TRP A 254 8.71 -21.44 11.93
C TRP A 254 8.94 -20.33 10.87
N ALA A 255 10.18 -19.91 10.64
CA ALA A 255 10.48 -18.89 9.64
C ALA A 255 10.12 -19.33 8.21
N THR A 256 10.29 -20.62 7.90
CA THR A 256 9.95 -21.21 6.60
C THR A 256 8.43 -21.24 6.37
N GLU A 257 7.68 -21.72 7.35
CA GLU A 257 6.22 -21.81 7.25
C GLU A 257 5.55 -20.42 7.34
N ALA A 258 6.03 -19.54 8.22
CA ALA A 258 5.59 -18.15 8.30
C ALA A 258 5.83 -17.40 6.99
N GLY A 259 7.00 -17.62 6.35
CA GLY A 259 7.29 -17.08 5.02
C GLY A 259 6.42 -17.66 3.89
N SER A 260 5.78 -18.81 4.12
CA SER A 260 4.88 -19.48 3.18
C SER A 260 3.40 -19.19 3.44
N MET A 261 3.06 -18.34 4.41
CA MET A 261 1.68 -18.03 4.80
C MET A 261 0.85 -17.51 3.64
N TYR A 262 1.47 -16.74 2.72
CA TYR A 262 0.81 -16.31 1.50
C TYR A 262 0.30 -17.53 0.71
N ASP A 263 1.20 -18.42 0.32
CA ASP A 263 0.85 -19.57 -0.51
C ASP A 263 -0.11 -20.53 0.22
N ILE A 264 0.02 -20.71 1.54
CA ILE A 264 -0.85 -21.57 2.32
C ILE A 264 -2.30 -21.06 2.31
N TYR A 265 -2.54 -19.78 2.63
CA TYR A 265 -3.90 -19.24 2.69
C TYR A 265 -4.47 -18.93 1.30
N HIS A 266 -3.61 -18.52 0.35
CA HIS A 266 -4.02 -18.20 -1.01
C HIS A 266 -4.50 -19.44 -1.78
N ASN A 267 -3.81 -20.57 -1.60
CA ASN A 267 -4.14 -21.83 -2.27
C ASN A 267 -5.14 -22.70 -1.49
N ALA A 268 -5.54 -22.32 -0.28
CA ALA A 268 -6.57 -23.04 0.47
C ALA A 268 -7.89 -23.04 -0.31
N HIS A 269 -8.59 -24.18 -0.32
CA HIS A 269 -9.91 -24.28 -0.96
C HIS A 269 -10.90 -23.33 -0.28
N VAL A 270 -10.84 -23.28 1.05
CA VAL A 270 -11.59 -22.36 1.90
C VAL A 270 -10.86 -22.16 3.24
N VAL A 271 -10.97 -20.97 3.81
CA VAL A 271 -10.57 -20.70 5.21
C VAL A 271 -11.79 -20.82 6.11
N ILE A 272 -11.67 -21.57 7.19
CA ILE A 272 -12.66 -21.65 8.26
C ILE A 272 -12.20 -20.70 9.37
N ALA A 273 -13.03 -19.76 9.77
CA ALA A 273 -12.68 -18.71 10.71
C ALA A 273 -13.57 -18.77 11.97
N SER A 274 -12.94 -18.92 13.14
CA SER A 274 -13.60 -18.86 14.44
C SER A 274 -13.78 -17.40 14.88
N LEU A 275 -14.90 -16.77 14.49
CA LEU A 275 -15.07 -15.33 14.68
C LEU A 275 -15.27 -14.92 16.15
N HIS A 276 -16.14 -15.64 16.87
CA HIS A 276 -16.50 -15.35 18.27
C HIS A 276 -15.54 -15.99 19.29
N GLY A 277 -14.76 -17.00 18.88
CA GLY A 277 -13.89 -17.76 19.76
C GLY A 277 -12.68 -16.97 20.24
N LYS A 278 -12.43 -16.98 21.56
CA LYS A 278 -11.31 -16.28 22.21
C LYS A 278 -10.03 -17.12 22.29
N ASP A 279 -10.16 -18.43 22.16
CA ASP A 279 -9.09 -19.41 22.29
C ASP A 279 -9.39 -20.69 21.48
N ALA A 280 -8.44 -21.63 21.44
CA ALA A 280 -8.59 -22.90 20.73
C ALA A 280 -9.70 -23.82 21.29
N ASN A 281 -10.20 -23.58 22.50
CA ASN A 281 -11.22 -24.40 23.17
C ASN A 281 -12.63 -23.83 23.04
N SER A 282 -12.78 -22.66 22.42
CA SER A 282 -14.08 -21.98 22.29
C SER A 282 -15.07 -22.75 21.41
N GLY A 283 -14.58 -23.45 20.37
CA GLY A 283 -15.41 -24.10 19.36
C GLY A 283 -15.78 -23.18 18.20
N LEU A 284 -16.33 -23.77 17.14
CA LEU A 284 -16.93 -23.02 16.02
C LEU A 284 -18.44 -22.95 16.15
N PHE A 285 -19.06 -23.99 16.68
CA PHE A 285 -20.52 -24.10 16.69
C PHE A 285 -21.13 -23.45 17.93
N CYS A 286 -22.14 -22.62 17.69
CA CYS A 286 -22.96 -21.99 18.71
C CYS A 286 -24.41 -22.40 18.52
N LYS A 287 -25.09 -22.64 19.64
CA LYS A 287 -26.55 -22.70 19.72
C LYS A 287 -26.99 -21.48 20.50
N THR A 288 -27.93 -20.73 19.94
CA THR A 288 -28.43 -19.52 20.55
C THR A 288 -29.20 -19.89 21.83
N GLU A 289 -28.82 -19.29 22.96
CA GLU A 289 -29.48 -19.58 24.24
C GLU A 289 -30.96 -19.19 24.21
N PRO A 290 -31.86 -19.94 24.88
CA PRO A 290 -33.27 -19.56 24.99
C PRO A 290 -33.52 -18.24 25.73
N THR A 291 -32.51 -17.58 26.29
CA THR A 291 -32.58 -16.24 26.89
C THR A 291 -32.22 -15.13 25.90
N ASP A 292 -31.44 -15.44 24.85
CA ASP A 292 -31.33 -14.67 23.61
C ASP A 292 -32.60 -14.91 22.75
N LYS A 293 -33.79 -14.78 23.37
CA LYS A 293 -35.14 -15.24 22.92
C LYS A 293 -35.48 -14.85 21.48
N SER A 294 -34.87 -15.60 20.58
CA SER A 294 -34.93 -15.56 19.14
C SER A 294 -34.47 -14.24 18.53
N LEU A 295 -33.38 -14.32 17.78
CA LEU A 295 -33.07 -13.34 16.74
C LEU A 295 -34.29 -13.10 15.84
N GLN A 296 -35.30 -13.99 15.80
CA GLN A 296 -36.51 -13.91 14.98
C GLN A 296 -37.74 -14.54 15.66
N PHE A 297 -38.85 -13.81 15.78
CA PHE A 297 -40.12 -14.36 16.26
C PHE A 297 -41.26 -14.04 15.30
N HIS A 298 -42.22 -14.97 15.21
CA HIS A 298 -43.43 -14.79 14.41
C HIS A 298 -44.30 -13.73 15.06
N LEU A 299 -44.64 -12.70 14.30
CA LEU A 299 -45.57 -11.66 14.73
C LEU A 299 -46.99 -12.08 14.41
N THR A 300 -47.30 -12.24 13.13
CA THR A 300 -48.66 -12.55 12.70
C THR A 300 -48.67 -13.09 11.27
N GLU A 301 -49.74 -13.79 10.93
CA GLU A 301 -50.06 -14.16 9.56
C GLU A 301 -50.97 -13.08 8.96
N PHE A 302 -50.72 -12.67 7.73
CA PHE A 302 -51.68 -11.86 7.00
C PHE A 302 -51.80 -12.24 5.52
N ARG A 303 -52.89 -11.77 4.90
CA ARG A 303 -53.21 -12.06 3.49
C ARG A 303 -53.22 -10.79 2.66
N HIS A 304 -52.53 -10.83 1.53
CA HIS A 304 -52.61 -9.81 0.48
C HIS A 304 -52.97 -10.50 -0.85
N GLY A 305 -54.17 -10.22 -1.36
CA GLY A 305 -54.75 -10.98 -2.47
C GLY A 305 -54.98 -12.46 -2.10
N LEU A 306 -54.46 -13.38 -2.92
CA LEU A 306 -54.51 -14.84 -2.67
C LEU A 306 -53.30 -15.35 -1.87
N ARG A 307 -52.30 -14.50 -1.60
CA ARG A 307 -51.05 -14.91 -0.95
C ARG A 307 -51.15 -14.75 0.56
N ARG A 308 -50.62 -15.74 1.27
CA ARG A 308 -50.43 -15.75 2.73
C ARG A 308 -48.99 -15.36 3.03
N TYR A 309 -48.80 -14.48 4.00
CA TYR A 309 -47.51 -14.01 4.46
C TYR A 309 -47.42 -14.24 5.96
N ASP A 310 -46.37 -14.95 6.39
CA ASP A 310 -45.95 -14.96 7.77
C ASP A 310 -44.97 -13.81 7.98
N LEU A 311 -45.30 -12.92 8.91
CA LEU A 311 -44.47 -11.80 9.25
C LEU A 311 -43.68 -12.10 10.51
N PHE A 312 -42.38 -11.91 10.45
CA PHE A 312 -41.46 -12.12 11.55
C PHE A 312 -40.78 -10.80 11.92
N ALA A 313 -40.47 -10.66 13.21
CA ALA A 313 -39.62 -9.61 13.71
C ALA A 313 -38.30 -10.18 14.14
N ARG A 314 -37.21 -9.50 13.78
CA ARG A 314 -35.86 -9.81 14.24
C ARG A 314 -35.31 -8.70 15.08
N ARG A 315 -34.94 -8.99 16.33
CA ARG A 315 -34.18 -8.05 17.15
C ARG A 315 -32.81 -7.87 16.50
N LEU A 316 -32.51 -6.64 16.08
CA LEU A 316 -31.19 -6.23 15.66
C LEU A 316 -30.39 -6.01 16.94
N ALA A 317 -29.80 -7.07 17.49
CA ALA A 317 -28.78 -6.89 18.52
C ALA A 317 -27.69 -5.97 17.95
N ARG A 318 -27.07 -5.14 18.80
CA ARG A 318 -26.04 -4.17 18.38
C ARG A 318 -24.83 -4.80 17.68
N SER A 319 -24.68 -6.13 17.68
CA SER A 319 -23.86 -6.86 16.71
C SER A 319 -24.53 -8.18 16.30
N LEU A 320 -25.36 -8.15 15.25
CA LEU A 320 -25.23 -9.27 14.31
C LEU A 320 -23.79 -9.24 13.80
N ASP A 321 -23.18 -10.39 13.54
CA ASP A 321 -21.75 -10.58 13.21
C ASP A 321 -21.30 -9.89 11.87
N HIS A 322 -22.01 -8.84 11.43
CA HIS A 322 -21.86 -8.11 10.17
C HIS A 322 -20.73 -7.09 10.14
N ASP A 323 -19.88 -7.04 11.16
CA ASP A 323 -18.72 -6.16 11.15
C ASP A 323 -17.80 -6.51 9.96
N VAL A 324 -17.72 -7.78 9.57
CA VAL A 324 -17.04 -8.23 8.34
C VAL A 324 -17.51 -7.44 7.08
N HIS A 325 -18.74 -6.94 7.04
CA HIS A 325 -19.30 -6.19 5.90
C HIS A 325 -19.06 -4.67 5.94
N GLN A 326 -18.42 -4.12 6.98
CA GLN A 326 -18.43 -2.66 7.25
C GLN A 326 -17.05 -2.00 7.36
N ASP A 327 -15.99 -2.68 6.95
CA ASP A 327 -14.60 -2.23 7.11
C ASP A 327 -14.01 -1.55 5.86
N ALA A 328 -14.69 -1.66 4.72
CA ALA A 328 -14.20 -1.19 3.42
C ALA A 328 -14.01 0.32 3.32
N ASP A 329 -14.61 1.12 4.20
CA ASP A 329 -14.45 2.59 4.25
C ASP A 329 -13.79 3.08 5.54
N ARG A 330 -13.39 2.18 6.44
CA ARG A 330 -12.77 2.54 7.73
C ARG A 330 -11.24 2.52 7.67
N THR A 331 -10.60 3.46 8.36
CA THR A 331 -9.15 3.47 8.63
C THR A 331 -8.81 2.81 9.98
N ALA A 332 -9.82 2.63 10.83
CA ALA A 332 -9.74 1.87 12.08
C ALA A 332 -10.37 0.48 11.90
N PRO A 333 -9.90 -0.55 12.64
CA PRO A 333 -10.64 -1.79 12.78
C PRO A 333 -12.00 -1.48 13.41
N ILE A 334 -12.96 -2.35 13.13
CA ILE A 334 -14.29 -2.20 13.70
C ILE A 334 -14.20 -2.54 15.19
N SER A 335 -14.70 -1.64 16.04
CA SER A 335 -14.79 -1.83 17.48
C SER A 335 -15.91 -2.84 17.81
N GLY A 336 -15.72 -4.09 17.41
CA GLY A 336 -16.61 -5.21 17.69
C GLY A 336 -16.05 -6.12 18.80
N PRO A 337 -16.91 -6.91 19.48
CA PRO A 337 -16.49 -7.88 20.49
C PRO A 337 -15.79 -9.13 19.91
N GLU A 338 -15.70 -9.28 18.60
CA GLU A 338 -15.22 -10.48 17.90
C GLU A 338 -13.70 -10.62 18.03
N PRO A 339 -13.19 -11.61 18.81
CA PRO A 339 -11.76 -11.70 19.11
C PRO A 339 -10.86 -11.85 17.87
N LEU A 340 -11.33 -12.57 16.84
CA LEU A 340 -10.53 -12.82 15.65
C LEU A 340 -10.27 -11.55 14.82
N LEU A 341 -11.27 -10.66 14.70
CA LEU A 341 -11.12 -9.40 13.95
C LEU A 341 -10.21 -8.40 14.68
N GLY A 342 -9.99 -8.59 15.97
CA GLY A 342 -9.02 -7.85 16.77
C GLY A 342 -7.58 -8.29 16.57
N ARG A 343 -7.30 -9.43 15.91
CA ARG A 343 -5.94 -9.95 15.69
C ARG A 343 -5.34 -9.47 14.36
N ALA A 344 -4.08 -9.02 14.41
CA ALA A 344 -3.36 -8.52 13.23
C ALA A 344 -3.20 -9.62 12.16
N TRP A 345 -2.79 -10.83 12.57
CA TRP A 345 -2.70 -12.01 11.70
C TRP A 345 -4.05 -12.36 11.04
N GLY A 346 -5.16 -12.22 11.75
CA GLY A 346 -6.50 -12.49 11.23
C GLY A 346 -6.86 -11.62 10.01
N LEU A 347 -6.36 -10.38 9.94
CA LEU A 347 -6.53 -9.55 8.74
C LEU A 347 -5.77 -10.12 7.54
N ALA A 348 -4.52 -10.53 7.74
CA ALA A 348 -3.70 -11.06 6.65
C ALA A 348 -4.27 -12.37 6.08
N GLU A 349 -4.66 -13.28 6.96
CA GLU A 349 -5.33 -14.55 6.62
C GLU A 349 -6.62 -14.31 5.83
N ARG A 350 -7.41 -13.31 6.24
CA ARG A 350 -8.63 -12.88 5.54
C ARG A 350 -8.34 -12.32 4.14
N LEU A 351 -7.39 -11.40 4.00
CA LEU A 351 -7.12 -10.73 2.73
C LEU A 351 -6.45 -11.64 1.70
N VAL A 352 -5.60 -12.56 2.13
CA VAL A 352 -4.85 -13.45 1.22
C VAL A 352 -5.71 -14.61 0.68
N SER A 353 -6.65 -15.08 1.49
CA SER A 353 -7.49 -16.22 1.13
C SER A 353 -8.50 -15.89 0.02
N ALA A 354 -8.84 -16.84 -0.84
CA ALA A 354 -9.88 -16.62 -1.84
C ALA A 354 -11.30 -16.63 -1.25
N ARG A 355 -11.52 -17.46 -0.22
CA ARG A 355 -12.83 -17.76 0.38
C ARG A 355 -12.68 -17.95 1.90
N THR A 356 -13.59 -17.39 2.67
CA THR A 356 -13.60 -17.47 4.13
C THR A 356 -15.01 -17.71 4.64
N ILE A 357 -15.16 -18.68 5.54
CA ILE A 357 -16.40 -18.98 6.27
C ILE A 357 -16.20 -18.54 7.72
N TYR A 358 -16.89 -17.50 8.16
CA TYR A 358 -16.86 -17.03 9.53
C TYR A 358 -17.96 -17.67 10.35
N PHE A 359 -17.58 -18.37 11.41
CA PHE A 359 -18.50 -18.88 12.42
C PHE A 359 -18.66 -17.85 13.54
N GLY A 360 -19.69 -17.02 13.41
CA GLY A 360 -20.12 -16.06 14.42
C GLY A 360 -20.85 -16.69 15.59
N LYS A 361 -21.27 -15.87 16.56
CA LYS A 361 -22.06 -16.36 17.71
C LYS A 361 -23.49 -16.73 17.28
N HIS A 362 -24.01 -16.02 16.27
CA HIS A 362 -25.43 -16.05 15.91
C HIS A 362 -25.68 -16.68 14.54
N GLU A 363 -24.77 -16.48 13.60
CA GLU A 363 -24.87 -17.01 12.24
C GLU A 363 -23.50 -17.22 11.60
N VAL A 364 -23.51 -17.83 10.43
CA VAL A 364 -22.35 -18.03 9.56
C VAL A 364 -22.34 -17.00 8.44
N ILE A 365 -21.15 -16.46 8.17
CA ILE A 365 -20.93 -15.46 7.13
C ILE A 365 -19.94 -16.00 6.11
N TRP A 366 -20.27 -15.82 4.84
CA TRP A 366 -19.42 -16.09 3.70
C TRP A 366 -18.76 -14.81 3.20
N GLU A 367 -17.47 -14.89 2.88
CA GLU A 367 -16.77 -13.84 2.16
C GLU A 367 -15.81 -14.44 1.14
N CYS A 368 -15.84 -13.94 -0.09
CA CYS A 368 -14.84 -14.21 -1.11
C CYS A 368 -14.34 -12.91 -1.75
N CYS A 369 -13.42 -13.00 -2.72
CA CYS A 369 -12.86 -11.81 -3.38
C CYS A 369 -13.89 -11.02 -4.20
N SER A 370 -15.05 -11.62 -4.52
CA SER A 370 -16.09 -11.00 -5.37
C SER A 370 -17.36 -10.65 -4.61
N THR A 371 -17.79 -11.47 -3.65
CA THR A 371 -19.06 -11.33 -2.93
C THR A 371 -18.89 -11.60 -1.44
N ALA A 372 -19.82 -11.10 -0.64
CA ALA A 372 -20.00 -11.47 0.75
C ALA A 372 -21.49 -11.72 1.01
N ALA A 373 -21.80 -12.72 1.84
CA ALA A 373 -23.17 -13.12 2.16
C ALA A 373 -23.27 -13.57 3.62
N CYS A 374 -24.42 -13.41 4.25
CA CYS A 374 -24.73 -13.98 5.56
C CYS A 374 -25.90 -14.97 5.41
N GLN A 375 -26.05 -15.91 6.35
CA GLN A 375 -27.26 -16.74 6.41
C GLN A 375 -28.52 -15.89 6.48
N CYS A 376 -28.44 -14.69 7.03
CA CYS A 376 -29.52 -13.73 7.13
C CYS A 376 -29.98 -13.07 5.82
N GLN A 377 -29.19 -13.16 4.74
CA GLN A 377 -29.32 -12.38 3.49
C GLN A 377 -29.33 -10.84 3.66
N GLY A 378 -28.84 -10.33 4.80
CA GLY A 378 -28.55 -8.93 5.08
C GLY A 378 -29.67 -8.14 5.75
N THR A 379 -29.32 -7.07 6.48
CA THR A 379 -30.28 -6.13 7.10
C THR A 379 -30.82 -5.11 6.09
N VAL A 380 -31.88 -4.37 6.46
CA VAL A 380 -32.64 -3.46 5.57
C VAL A 380 -31.77 -2.29 5.06
N ASN A 381 -30.59 -2.10 5.66
CA ASN A 381 -29.62 -1.07 5.30
C ASN A 381 -28.65 -1.47 4.16
N GLY A 382 -28.86 -2.63 3.51
CA GLY A 382 -27.97 -3.10 2.45
C GLY A 382 -26.54 -3.37 2.95
N LEU A 383 -26.35 -3.76 4.21
CA LEU A 383 -25.02 -4.02 4.77
C LEU A 383 -24.28 -5.10 3.98
N CYS A 384 -24.95 -6.18 3.60
CA CYS A 384 -24.39 -7.22 2.72
C CYS A 384 -24.24 -6.77 1.25
N ALA A 385 -24.82 -5.63 0.86
CA ALA A 385 -24.64 -5.02 -0.46
C ALA A 385 -23.43 -4.07 -0.50
N ARG A 386 -22.85 -3.71 0.65
CA ARG A 386 -21.58 -2.96 0.69
C ARG A 386 -20.43 -3.90 0.34
N ARG A 387 -19.47 -3.38 -0.41
CA ARG A 387 -18.19 -4.08 -0.62
C ARG A 387 -17.47 -4.17 0.72
N THR A 388 -16.84 -5.29 1.03
CA THR A 388 -15.92 -5.49 2.15
C THR A 388 -14.53 -4.99 1.78
N GLN A 389 -13.65 -4.80 2.78
CA GLN A 389 -12.26 -4.43 2.53
C GLN A 389 -11.56 -5.43 1.60
N LYS A 390 -11.85 -6.73 1.72
CA LYS A 390 -11.32 -7.76 0.83
C LYS A 390 -11.76 -7.54 -0.62
N GLN A 391 -13.05 -7.28 -0.85
CA GLN A 391 -13.56 -7.00 -2.20
C GLN A 391 -12.96 -5.72 -2.80
N VAL A 392 -12.78 -4.66 -1.99
CA VAL A 392 -12.11 -3.41 -2.42
C VAL A 392 -10.63 -3.66 -2.73
N PHE A 393 -9.94 -4.42 -1.88
CA PHE A 393 -8.55 -4.81 -2.10
C PHE A 393 -8.40 -5.50 -3.47
N TYR A 394 -9.19 -6.53 -3.76
CA TYR A 394 -9.14 -7.23 -5.05
C TYR A 394 -9.81 -6.51 -6.23
N SER A 395 -10.49 -5.37 -6.04
CA SER A 395 -10.98 -4.57 -7.17
C SER A 395 -9.99 -3.52 -7.65
N ASP A 396 -9.17 -3.01 -6.74
CA ASP A 396 -8.48 -1.75 -6.96
C ASP A 396 -6.96 -1.82 -6.71
N ILE A 397 -6.44 -2.84 -6.03
CA ILE A 397 -4.99 -2.98 -5.78
C ILE A 397 -4.17 -3.25 -7.05
N ASP A 398 -4.79 -3.83 -8.08
CA ASP A 398 -4.15 -4.18 -9.35
C ASP A 398 -3.98 -2.97 -10.29
N ARG A 399 -4.55 -1.82 -9.93
CA ARG A 399 -4.44 -0.58 -10.70
C ARG A 399 -3.22 0.15 -10.15
N ASN A 400 -2.14 0.33 -10.92
CA ASN A 400 -1.01 1.18 -10.52
C ASN A 400 -1.44 2.66 -10.45
N SER A 401 -2.24 3.00 -9.44
CA SER A 401 -3.02 4.22 -9.32
C SER A 401 -2.93 4.77 -7.89
N PRO A 402 -3.24 6.07 -7.68
CA PRO A 402 -3.37 6.65 -6.35
C PRO A 402 -4.31 5.87 -5.42
N SER A 403 -5.33 5.21 -5.97
CA SER A 403 -6.29 4.38 -5.22
C SER A 403 -5.66 3.13 -4.63
N ALA A 404 -4.75 2.44 -5.35
CA ALA A 404 -4.08 1.25 -4.83
C ALA A 404 -3.15 1.58 -3.64
N ARG A 405 -2.43 2.70 -3.71
CA ARG A 405 -1.63 3.20 -2.58
C ARG A 405 -2.49 3.50 -1.35
N PHE A 406 -3.63 4.16 -1.55
CA PHE A 406 -4.57 4.43 -0.46
C PHE A 406 -5.08 3.15 0.20
N ILE A 407 -5.41 2.13 -0.61
CA ILE A 407 -5.84 0.83 -0.09
C ILE A 407 -4.73 0.17 0.72
N TRP A 408 -3.48 0.20 0.23
CA TRP A 408 -2.33 -0.30 0.98
C TRP A 408 -2.16 0.41 2.32
N HIS A 409 -2.17 1.75 2.34
CA HIS A 409 -2.10 2.55 3.58
C HIS A 409 -3.21 2.18 4.56
N ARG A 410 -4.43 1.98 4.07
CA ARG A 410 -5.57 1.57 4.91
C ARG A 410 -5.42 0.16 5.48
N VAL A 411 -4.90 -0.79 4.69
CA VAL A 411 -4.58 -2.14 5.17
C VAL A 411 -3.56 -2.05 6.30
N VAL A 412 -2.47 -1.29 6.13
CA VAL A 412 -1.45 -1.10 7.16
C VAL A 412 -2.03 -0.43 8.42
N SER A 413 -2.82 0.63 8.26
CA SER A 413 -3.46 1.34 9.38
C SER A 413 -4.36 0.43 10.21
N GLN A 414 -5.21 -0.36 9.55
CA GLN A 414 -6.06 -1.30 10.26
C GLN A 414 -5.26 -2.45 10.88
N TYR A 415 -4.21 -2.93 10.21
CA TYR A 415 -3.32 -3.96 10.74
C TYR A 415 -2.62 -3.50 12.02
N MET A 416 -2.03 -2.30 12.02
CA MET A 416 -1.33 -1.72 13.16
C MET A 416 -2.23 -1.33 14.34
N ALA A 417 -3.54 -1.24 14.11
CA ALA A 417 -4.54 -1.00 15.14
C ALA A 417 -5.05 -2.29 15.81
N ARG A 418 -4.61 -3.47 15.35
CA ARG A 418 -4.99 -4.78 15.88
C ARG A 418 -3.89 -5.34 16.80
N ASP A 419 -4.28 -6.27 17.65
CA ASP A 419 -3.35 -6.99 18.52
C ASP A 419 -2.51 -7.97 17.70
N ILE A 420 -1.20 -7.79 17.75
CA ILE A 420 -0.25 -8.66 17.08
C ILE A 420 0.34 -9.74 18.01
N GLY A 421 0.17 -9.61 19.33
CA GLY A 421 0.77 -10.48 20.35
C GLY A 421 2.29 -10.33 20.46
N ARG A 422 3.03 -10.41 19.36
CA ARG A 422 4.50 -10.29 19.29
C ARG A 422 4.93 -9.16 18.37
N HIS A 423 5.64 -8.18 18.92
CA HIS A 423 6.10 -7.01 18.15
C HIS A 423 7.02 -7.36 16.97
N MET A 424 7.81 -8.43 17.07
CA MET A 424 8.69 -8.91 15.99
C MET A 424 7.93 -9.43 14.77
N ASP A 425 6.66 -9.78 14.93
CA ASP A 425 5.84 -10.36 13.87
C ASP A 425 5.24 -9.27 12.95
N ARG A 426 5.46 -7.97 13.22
CA ARG A 426 4.80 -6.87 12.48
C ARG A 426 4.99 -6.94 10.98
N LEU A 427 6.23 -7.06 10.51
CA LEU A 427 6.51 -7.16 9.08
C LEU A 427 6.08 -8.50 8.50
N ILE A 428 6.37 -9.60 9.21
CA ILE A 428 6.06 -10.96 8.76
C ILE A 428 4.55 -11.16 8.61
N GLY A 429 3.78 -10.71 9.60
CA GLY A 429 2.34 -10.91 9.67
C GLY A 429 1.58 -10.19 8.56
N LEU A 430 2.10 -9.07 8.05
CA LEU A 430 1.55 -8.41 6.87
C LEU A 430 2.28 -8.81 5.57
N GLY A 431 3.40 -9.51 5.68
CA GLY A 431 4.24 -9.94 4.56
C GLY A 431 3.49 -10.75 3.52
N ALA A 432 2.57 -11.61 3.94
CA ALA A 432 1.73 -12.37 3.02
C ALA A 432 0.82 -11.46 2.16
N VAL A 433 0.28 -10.39 2.75
CA VAL A 433 -0.50 -9.40 2.00
C VAL A 433 0.42 -8.59 1.09
N ALA A 434 1.61 -8.20 1.56
CA ALA A 434 2.60 -7.51 0.73
C ALA A 434 3.02 -8.34 -0.49
N GLN A 435 3.26 -9.65 -0.33
CA GLN A 435 3.55 -10.57 -1.43
C GLN A 435 2.39 -10.65 -2.43
N CYS A 436 1.14 -10.57 -1.96
CA CYS A 436 -0.02 -10.47 -2.84
C CYS A 436 0.00 -9.18 -3.67
N VAL A 437 0.31 -8.04 -3.06
CA VAL A 437 0.39 -6.73 -3.74
C VAL A 437 1.56 -6.69 -4.73
N ALA A 438 2.70 -7.30 -4.39
CA ALA A 438 3.89 -7.33 -5.22
C ALA A 438 3.64 -7.96 -6.60
N LYS A 439 2.74 -8.96 -6.68
CA LYS A 439 2.34 -9.58 -7.96
C LYS A 439 1.75 -8.57 -8.95
N SER A 440 1.16 -7.48 -8.45
CA SER A 440 0.54 -6.42 -9.23
C SER A 440 1.45 -5.18 -9.38
N LYS A 441 2.67 -5.25 -8.85
CA LYS A 441 3.70 -4.19 -8.93
C LYS A 441 5.03 -4.75 -9.48
N PRO A 442 5.08 -5.22 -10.74
CA PRO A 442 6.30 -5.77 -11.31
C PRO A 442 7.43 -4.74 -11.30
N GLY A 443 8.63 -5.18 -10.90
CA GLY A 443 9.83 -4.33 -10.83
C GLY A 443 9.91 -3.41 -9.60
N GLN A 444 8.91 -3.40 -8.72
CA GLN A 444 8.95 -2.62 -7.48
C GLN A 444 9.51 -3.43 -6.32
N SER A 445 10.30 -2.76 -5.48
CA SER A 445 10.87 -3.33 -4.28
C SER A 445 10.01 -3.02 -3.05
N TYR A 446 9.98 -3.98 -2.11
CA TYR A 446 9.34 -3.82 -0.82
C TYR A 446 10.43 -3.72 0.26
N TRP A 447 10.49 -2.58 0.94
CA TRP A 447 11.53 -2.25 1.89
C TRP A 447 10.94 -2.05 3.28
N ALA A 448 11.05 -3.09 4.11
CA ALA A 448 10.62 -3.06 5.51
C ALA A 448 9.24 -2.42 5.74
N GLY A 449 8.24 -2.76 4.92
CA GLY A 449 6.89 -2.21 5.05
C GLY A 449 6.46 -1.19 4.00
N LEU A 450 7.39 -0.63 3.22
CA LEU A 450 7.16 0.49 2.29
C LEU A 450 7.49 0.08 0.83
N TRP A 451 6.79 0.65 -0.15
CA TRP A 451 7.01 0.37 -1.57
C TRP A 451 7.94 1.37 -2.25
N SER A 452 8.79 0.92 -3.17
CA SER A 452 9.76 1.78 -3.88
C SER A 452 9.13 2.83 -4.80
N ASP A 453 7.98 2.51 -5.43
CA ASP A 453 7.26 3.42 -6.34
C ASP A 453 6.57 4.59 -5.63
N SER A 454 6.32 4.46 -4.32
CA SER A 454 5.68 5.49 -3.50
C SER A 454 6.40 5.75 -2.18
N PHE A 455 7.74 5.58 -2.17
CA PHE A 455 8.50 5.50 -0.93
C PHE A 455 8.40 6.78 -0.08
N ILE A 456 8.47 7.96 -0.70
CA ILE A 456 8.37 9.24 0.02
C ILE A 456 6.98 9.42 0.63
N GLU A 457 5.92 9.04 -0.07
CA GLU A 457 4.55 9.06 0.45
C GLU A 457 4.34 8.03 1.55
N ASP A 458 4.90 6.85 1.39
CA ASP A 458 4.83 5.78 2.38
C ASP A 458 5.51 6.19 3.69
N LEU A 459 6.59 6.98 3.64
CA LEU A 459 7.25 7.58 4.81
C LEU A 459 6.37 8.58 5.59
N MET A 460 5.28 9.10 5.01
CA MET A 460 4.44 10.12 5.63
C MET A 460 3.42 9.56 6.65
N TRP A 461 3.62 8.33 7.12
CA TRP A 461 2.81 7.78 8.21
C TRP A 461 3.00 8.60 9.48
N ARG A 462 1.95 8.68 10.31
CA ARG A 462 1.98 9.29 11.64
C ARG A 462 1.41 8.34 12.68
N HIS A 463 1.98 8.37 13.87
CA HIS A 463 1.48 7.61 15.01
C HIS A 463 0.21 8.26 15.60
N ILE A 464 -0.79 7.43 15.92
CA ILE A 464 -2.02 7.84 16.61
C ILE A 464 -2.18 7.01 17.87
N SER A 465 -1.95 7.66 19.01
CA SER A 465 -2.15 7.05 20.32
C SER A 465 -3.61 6.62 20.47
N GLN A 466 -3.85 5.32 20.66
CA GLN A 466 -5.14 4.82 21.08
C GLN A 466 -5.28 4.93 22.61
N LYS A 467 -6.48 5.30 23.08
CA LYS A 467 -6.84 5.19 24.50
C LYS A 467 -6.73 3.72 24.90
N LYS A 468 -5.89 3.40 25.90
CA LYS A 468 -5.69 2.08 26.52
C LYS A 468 -6.18 0.91 25.65
N ILE A 469 -5.30 0.39 24.79
CA ILE A 469 -5.28 -1.08 24.65
C ILE A 469 -5.15 -1.56 26.10
N ARG A 470 -6.16 -2.31 26.58
CA ARG A 470 -6.23 -2.81 27.95
C ARG A 470 -4.82 -3.20 28.36
N ASP A 471 -4.37 -2.72 29.53
CA ASP A 471 -3.14 -3.19 30.16
C ASP A 471 -3.08 -4.68 29.87
N VAL A 472 -2.11 -5.06 29.03
CA VAL A 472 -1.85 -6.43 28.66
C VAL A 472 -1.40 -7.03 29.98
N GLY A 473 -2.37 -7.49 30.77
CA GLY A 473 -2.12 -8.16 32.02
C GLY A 473 -1.18 -9.29 31.67
N ASP A 474 0.01 -9.24 32.26
CA ASP A 474 1.09 -10.22 32.20
C ASP A 474 0.73 -11.38 31.29
N HIS A 475 0.95 -11.22 29.97
CA HIS A 475 0.99 -12.40 29.13
C HIS A 475 2.14 -13.22 29.68
N PRO A 476 1.89 -14.43 30.22
CA PRO A 476 2.98 -15.30 30.64
C PRO A 476 3.88 -15.46 29.43
N GLU A 477 5.17 -15.10 29.59
CA GLU A 477 6.16 -15.19 28.52
C GLU A 477 5.93 -16.45 27.68
N PRO A 478 5.52 -16.35 26.40
CA PRO A 478 5.55 -17.51 25.56
C PRO A 478 7.01 -17.65 25.12
N LEU A 479 7.77 -18.38 25.94
CA LEU A 479 9.07 -19.01 25.64
C LEU A 479 9.78 -18.40 24.42
N ARG A 480 10.87 -17.64 24.68
CA ARG A 480 12.08 -17.49 23.84
C ARG A 480 12.48 -16.03 23.58
N THR A 481 13.25 -15.48 24.51
CA THR A 481 14.48 -14.76 24.14
C THR A 481 15.50 -15.77 23.58
N LEU A 482 15.27 -16.25 22.36
CA LEU A 482 16.31 -17.00 21.64
C LEU A 482 17.50 -16.05 21.43
N ARG A 483 18.67 -16.38 22.00
CA ARG A 483 19.92 -15.69 21.70
C ARG A 483 20.09 -15.67 20.16
N GLY A 484 20.19 -14.48 19.58
CA GLY A 484 20.39 -14.30 18.12
C GLY A 484 19.30 -13.51 17.39
N TRP A 485 18.20 -13.12 18.04
CA TRP A 485 17.16 -12.29 17.40
C TRP A 485 17.48 -10.79 17.44
N PRO A 486 17.08 -9.99 16.42
CA PRO A 486 17.32 -8.55 16.39
C PRO A 486 16.68 -7.84 17.59
N LYS A 487 17.37 -6.84 18.16
CA LYS A 487 16.86 -6.04 19.29
C LYS A 487 15.68 -5.11 18.92
N ARG A 488 15.37 -4.95 17.63
CA ARG A 488 14.29 -4.09 17.11
C ARG A 488 13.50 -4.81 16.01
N PRO A 489 12.17 -4.60 15.91
CA PRO A 489 11.30 -5.28 14.95
C PRO A 489 11.44 -4.78 13.51
N ALA A 490 11.91 -3.55 13.32
CA ALA A 490 12.10 -2.91 12.01
C ALA A 490 13.02 -1.68 12.14
N PRO A 491 13.57 -1.16 11.03
CA PRO A 491 14.20 0.16 10.97
C PRO A 491 13.26 1.27 11.42
N ASP A 492 13.76 2.33 12.05
CA ASP A 492 12.96 3.40 12.66
C ASP A 492 12.10 4.22 11.69
N TRP A 493 12.45 4.25 10.41
CA TRP A 493 11.66 4.87 9.35
C TRP A 493 10.46 4.01 8.88
N SER A 494 10.42 2.73 9.26
CA SER A 494 9.28 1.84 9.01
C SER A 494 8.16 2.05 10.01
N TRP A 495 6.91 1.95 9.55
CA TRP A 495 5.73 1.94 10.42
C TRP A 495 5.75 0.77 11.42
N ALA A 496 6.45 -0.32 11.12
CA ALA A 496 6.54 -1.49 12.00
C ALA A 496 7.47 -1.27 13.21
N SER A 497 8.23 -0.16 13.22
CA SER A 497 9.17 0.16 14.31
C SER A 497 8.49 0.57 15.62
N ILE A 498 7.22 0.99 15.55
CA ILE A 498 6.46 1.50 16.70
C ILE A 498 5.24 0.64 17.02
N GLU A 499 4.75 0.80 18.23
CA GLU A 499 3.50 0.19 18.68
C GLU A 499 2.34 1.17 18.53
N GLY A 500 1.14 0.64 18.26
CA GLY A 500 -0.07 1.43 18.08
C GLY A 500 -0.40 1.75 16.63
N ARG A 501 -1.57 2.37 16.44
CA ARG A 501 -2.13 2.67 15.12
C ARG A 501 -1.29 3.71 14.40
N VAL A 502 -1.06 3.48 13.11
CA VAL A 502 -0.50 4.47 12.18
C VAL A 502 -1.56 4.90 11.18
N GLU A 503 -1.46 6.13 10.70
CA GLU A 503 -2.29 6.65 9.61
C GLU A 503 -1.45 7.45 8.64
N TRP A 504 -1.95 7.55 7.41
CA TRP A 504 -1.59 8.61 6.49
C TRP A 504 -2.76 9.60 6.52
N ALA A 505 -2.51 10.90 6.47
CA ALA A 505 -3.63 11.85 6.54
C ALA A 505 -4.62 11.56 5.39
N ASP A 506 -5.89 11.31 5.70
CA ASP A 506 -6.90 10.86 4.72
C ASP A 506 -7.33 11.96 3.70
N LEU A 507 -6.56 13.04 3.56
CA LEU A 507 -6.87 14.24 2.77
C LEU A 507 -6.20 14.28 1.38
N TRP A 508 -5.45 13.25 0.97
CA TRP A 508 -4.47 13.35 -0.13
C TRP A 508 -4.87 12.69 -1.45
N THR A 509 -6.15 12.68 -1.81
CA THR A 509 -6.60 11.96 -3.00
C THR A 509 -6.35 12.68 -4.32
N GLU A 510 -6.11 13.99 -4.39
CA GLU A 510 -6.02 14.64 -5.73
C GLU A 510 -5.28 15.99 -5.78
N THR A 511 -4.45 16.30 -4.79
CA THR A 511 -3.86 17.65 -4.69
C THR A 511 -2.39 17.69 -5.08
N ALA A 512 -2.04 18.71 -5.87
CA ALA A 512 -0.70 18.98 -6.40
C ALA A 512 0.37 18.79 -5.31
N LYS A 513 1.16 17.72 -5.46
CA LYS A 513 2.25 17.36 -4.56
C LYS A 513 3.54 17.94 -5.11
N HIS A 514 4.29 18.62 -4.27
CA HIS A 514 5.69 18.92 -4.55
C HIS A 514 6.53 18.12 -3.58
N THR A 515 7.29 17.15 -4.09
CA THR A 515 8.28 16.41 -3.32
C THR A 515 9.45 17.33 -2.99
N LEU A 516 9.90 17.31 -1.73
CA LEU A 516 11.01 18.13 -1.22
C LEU A 516 12.20 17.27 -0.75
N ALA A 517 12.12 15.95 -0.92
CA ALA A 517 13.14 14.99 -0.54
C ALA A 517 13.28 13.90 -1.60
N ASP A 518 14.51 13.54 -1.94
CA ASP A 518 14.83 12.44 -2.86
C ASP A 518 15.40 11.25 -2.09
N VAL A 519 15.01 10.04 -2.50
CA VAL A 519 15.60 8.80 -1.98
C VAL A 519 16.92 8.55 -2.70
N VAL A 520 18.03 8.60 -1.95
CA VAL A 520 19.37 8.33 -2.51
C VAL A 520 19.68 6.84 -2.44
N GLN A 521 19.38 6.22 -1.30
CA GLN A 521 19.68 4.81 -1.07
C GLN A 521 18.76 4.24 0.01
N VAL A 522 18.30 3.02 -0.22
CA VAL A 522 17.64 2.19 0.79
C VAL A 522 18.36 0.86 0.84
N GLN A 523 18.75 0.44 2.04
CA GLN A 523 19.31 -0.88 2.28
C GLN A 523 18.46 -1.57 3.36
N VAL A 524 18.08 -2.82 3.10
CA VAL A 524 17.33 -3.66 4.03
C VAL A 524 17.93 -5.05 4.01
N ASP A 525 18.38 -5.52 5.17
CA ASP A 525 18.95 -6.84 5.34
C ASP A 525 17.83 -7.78 5.82
N ASN A 526 17.24 -8.52 4.88
CA ASN A 526 16.12 -9.43 5.15
C ASN A 526 16.59 -10.74 5.81
N ILE A 527 15.71 -11.36 6.58
CA ILE A 527 15.92 -12.66 7.22
C ILE A 527 14.72 -13.57 6.89
N PRO A 528 14.91 -14.61 6.05
CA PRO A 528 16.10 -14.89 5.24
C PRO A 528 16.31 -13.84 4.12
N ALA A 529 17.54 -13.72 3.61
CA ALA A 529 17.93 -12.66 2.67
C ALA A 529 17.11 -12.62 1.36
N ASN A 530 16.54 -13.75 0.95
CA ASN A 530 15.72 -13.89 -0.25
C ASN A 530 14.23 -13.62 -0.03
N ASN A 531 13.81 -13.24 1.18
CA ASN A 531 12.41 -12.94 1.49
C ASN A 531 12.24 -11.45 1.86
N PRO A 532 11.94 -10.56 0.90
CA PRO A 532 11.75 -9.13 1.18
C PRO A 532 10.48 -8.84 2.00
N PHE A 533 9.57 -9.80 2.13
CA PHE A 533 8.32 -9.66 2.89
C PHE A 533 8.43 -10.23 4.32
N GLY A 534 9.61 -10.75 4.68
CA GLY A 534 9.85 -11.43 5.95
C GLY A 534 10.39 -10.52 7.05
N MET A 535 11.21 -11.09 7.91
CA MET A 535 11.88 -10.35 8.97
C MET A 535 12.96 -9.44 8.39
N VAL A 536 13.26 -8.37 9.12
CA VAL A 536 14.36 -7.46 8.80
C VAL A 536 15.36 -7.47 9.95
N GLY A 537 16.62 -7.77 9.65
CA GLY A 537 17.72 -7.71 10.61
C GLY A 537 18.20 -6.27 10.85
N SER A 538 18.41 -5.54 9.77
CA SER A 538 18.81 -4.12 9.77
C SER A 538 18.31 -3.41 8.54
N GLY A 539 18.26 -2.08 8.59
CA GLY A 539 18.01 -1.28 7.41
C GLY A 539 18.43 0.17 7.60
N SER A 540 18.86 0.79 6.51
CA SER A 540 19.33 2.17 6.46
C SER A 540 18.65 2.92 5.31
N LEU A 541 18.39 4.20 5.54
CA LEU A 541 17.77 5.10 4.60
C LEU A 541 18.64 6.36 4.45
N ARG A 542 19.03 6.68 3.21
CA ARG A 542 19.69 7.93 2.86
C ARG A 542 18.76 8.78 2.02
N LEU A 543 18.38 9.94 2.57
CA LEU A 543 17.59 10.96 1.87
C LEU A 543 18.46 12.15 1.50
N ARG A 544 18.21 12.75 0.34
CA ARG A 544 18.66 14.09 -0.02
C ARG A 544 17.50 15.04 0.21
N ALA A 545 17.58 15.88 1.23
CA ALA A 545 16.52 16.80 1.62
C ALA A 545 17.08 17.99 2.39
N HIS A 546 16.27 19.05 2.53
CA HIS A 546 16.60 20.12 3.46
C HIS A 546 16.56 19.60 4.90
N LEU A 547 17.56 19.98 5.69
CA LEU A 547 17.63 19.67 7.11
C LEU A 547 17.52 20.96 7.90
N LEU A 548 16.35 21.18 8.52
CA LEU A 548 16.04 22.43 9.22
C LEU A 548 16.17 22.20 10.73
N PRO A 549 17.12 22.85 11.44
CA PRO A 549 17.16 22.79 12.89
C PRO A 549 15.85 23.30 13.46
N CYS A 550 15.26 22.55 14.40
CA CYS A 550 14.04 22.96 15.06
C CYS A 550 14.07 22.71 16.56
N THR A 551 13.36 23.54 17.29
CA THR A 551 13.07 23.33 18.72
C THR A 551 11.64 22.85 18.88
N VAL A 552 11.41 21.99 19.87
CA VAL A 552 10.09 21.45 20.19
C VAL A 552 9.70 22.03 21.55
N GLY A 553 8.85 23.07 21.54
CA GLY A 553 8.42 23.81 22.73
C GLY A 553 7.33 23.12 23.57
N PRO A 554 6.91 23.75 24.69
CA PRO A 554 5.90 23.21 25.59
C PRO A 554 4.56 22.97 24.90
N MET A 555 3.91 21.88 25.28
CA MET A 555 2.80 21.25 24.57
C MET A 555 1.46 21.86 24.99
N VAL A 556 0.71 22.46 24.05
CA VAL A 556 -0.70 22.81 24.30
C VAL A 556 -1.57 21.64 23.85
N ARG A 557 -2.21 20.98 24.81
CA ARG A 557 -3.11 19.83 24.57
C ARG A 557 -4.38 20.32 23.86
N MET A 558 -4.43 20.17 22.54
CA MET A 558 -5.62 20.53 21.74
C MET A 558 -6.74 19.50 21.92
N ARG A 559 -6.39 18.21 21.93
CA ARG A 559 -7.23 17.02 22.25
C ARG A 559 -6.31 15.88 22.75
N GLU A 560 -6.85 14.78 23.26
CA GLU A 560 -6.09 13.69 23.94
C GLU A 560 -4.83 13.19 23.19
N THR A 561 -4.79 13.29 21.85
CA THR A 561 -3.73 12.72 20.99
C THR A 561 -3.02 13.75 20.09
N ARG A 562 -3.48 15.01 20.09
CA ARG A 562 -2.95 16.07 19.23
C ARG A 562 -2.17 17.07 20.06
N VAL A 563 -0.92 17.26 19.68
CA VAL A 563 0.00 18.15 20.36
C VAL A 563 0.27 19.31 19.42
N ALA A 564 -0.17 20.50 19.80
CA ALA A 564 0.36 21.72 19.20
C ALA A 564 1.70 21.99 19.88
N VAL A 565 2.76 21.96 19.09
CA VAL A 565 4.09 22.36 19.55
C VAL A 565 4.49 23.58 18.77
N HIS A 566 5.06 24.58 19.44
CA HIS A 566 5.82 25.61 18.77
C HIS A 566 7.09 25.00 18.20
N ILE A 567 7.17 24.99 16.87
CA ILE A 567 8.40 24.63 16.16
C ILE A 567 9.16 25.92 15.90
N GLY A 568 10.28 26.10 16.60
CA GLY A 568 11.20 27.21 16.36
C GLY A 568 12.08 26.90 15.15
N VAL A 569 11.85 27.53 14.00
CA VAL A 569 12.75 27.43 12.82
C VAL A 569 13.38 28.80 12.56
N GLY A 570 14.71 28.90 12.68
CA GLY A 570 15.42 30.16 12.45
C GLY A 570 15.01 31.31 13.41
N GLY A 571 14.63 30.98 14.65
CA GLY A 571 14.26 31.98 15.67
C GLY A 571 12.80 32.42 15.68
N ARG A 572 11.90 31.75 14.93
CA ARG A 572 10.45 32.04 14.91
C ARG A 572 9.63 30.78 15.20
N ASN A 573 8.57 30.92 15.99
CA ASN A 573 7.66 29.83 16.34
C ASN A 573 6.62 29.62 15.23
N ILE A 574 6.43 28.37 14.81
CA ILE A 574 5.42 27.94 13.85
C ILE A 574 4.45 27.01 14.56
N ASP A 575 3.16 27.26 14.39
CA ASP A 575 2.09 26.38 14.88
C ASP A 575 1.84 25.26 13.86
N GLY A 576 1.79 24.01 14.33
CA GLY A 576 1.47 22.85 13.50
C GLY A 576 1.11 21.62 14.31
N GLU A 577 0.61 20.60 13.62
CA GLU A 577 0.33 19.30 14.22
C GLU A 577 1.62 18.48 14.21
N VAL A 578 2.13 18.15 15.41
CA VAL A 578 3.30 17.28 15.59
C VAL A 578 2.84 15.95 16.16
N CYS A 579 3.18 14.87 15.48
CA CYS A 579 3.00 13.50 15.93
C CYS A 579 4.37 12.93 16.31
N ILE A 580 4.52 12.41 17.52
CA ILE A 580 5.79 11.86 18.03
C ILE A 580 5.71 10.33 18.06
N ASP A 581 6.74 9.70 17.53
CA ASP A 581 6.86 8.25 17.37
C ASP A 581 7.64 7.65 18.56
N PRO A 582 7.16 6.55 19.14
CA PRO A 582 6.11 6.54 20.16
C PRO A 582 6.52 7.33 21.42
N ARG A 583 5.54 7.95 22.10
CA ARG A 583 5.71 8.85 23.26
C ARG A 583 6.59 8.20 24.37
N PRO A 584 7.87 8.58 24.51
CA PRO A 584 8.70 8.14 25.64
C PRO A 584 8.16 8.72 26.95
N ARG A 585 8.29 8.00 28.08
CA ARG A 585 7.97 8.51 29.44
C ARG A 585 8.66 9.85 29.76
N GLU A 586 9.81 10.10 29.12
CA GLU A 586 10.55 11.36 29.21
C GLU A 586 9.73 12.56 28.70
N TRP A 587 8.83 12.35 27.74
CA TRP A 587 7.96 13.38 27.19
C TRP A 587 6.73 13.64 28.06
N ASP A 588 6.22 12.64 28.79
CA ASP A 588 5.16 12.86 29.78
C ASP A 588 5.63 13.80 30.89
N ARG A 589 6.92 13.74 31.29
CA ARG A 589 7.50 14.70 32.24
C ARG A 589 7.54 16.14 31.71
N VAL A 590 7.79 16.31 30.40
CA VAL A 590 7.75 17.61 29.70
C VAL A 590 6.32 18.17 29.61
N VAL A 591 5.31 17.29 29.58
CA VAL A 591 3.88 17.66 29.56
C VAL A 591 3.33 17.99 30.95
N GLU A 592 3.69 17.22 31.97
CA GLU A 592 3.07 17.28 33.30
C GLU A 592 3.66 18.37 34.21
N HIS A 593 4.95 18.71 34.08
CA HIS A 593 5.65 19.61 35.00
C HIS A 593 5.85 21.00 34.41
N GLY A 594 4.91 21.48 33.60
CA GLY A 594 5.03 22.72 32.84
C GLY A 594 5.26 23.98 33.69
N HIS A 595 6.48 24.21 34.16
CA HIS A 595 7.08 25.47 34.61
C HIS A 595 8.58 25.22 34.85
N GLY A 596 9.46 26.05 34.29
CA GLY A 596 10.86 26.14 34.78
C GLY A 596 11.92 26.15 33.70
N ASP A 597 12.24 24.99 33.13
CA ASP A 597 13.32 24.85 32.14
C ASP A 597 12.78 24.16 30.90
N ALA A 598 12.80 24.86 29.76
CA ALA A 598 12.53 24.24 28.48
C ALA A 598 13.50 23.07 28.29
N VAL A 599 13.02 21.82 28.33
CA VAL A 599 13.76 20.69 27.78
C VAL A 599 13.78 20.88 26.27
N MET A 600 14.63 21.80 25.82
CA MET A 600 15.05 21.90 24.43
C MET A 600 15.70 20.55 24.12
N LEU A 601 15.02 19.69 23.38
CA LEU A 601 15.68 18.58 22.73
C LEU A 601 16.68 19.18 21.74
N GLN A 602 17.90 19.40 22.20
CA GLN A 602 18.99 19.83 21.33
C GLN A 602 19.16 18.77 20.25
N ARG A 603 19.42 19.19 19.01
CA ARG A 603 19.68 18.31 17.84
C ARG A 603 18.45 17.64 17.23
N VAL A 604 17.28 18.28 17.31
CA VAL A 604 16.11 17.89 16.52
C VAL A 604 16.06 18.71 15.22
N PHE A 605 15.67 18.05 14.15
CA PHE A 605 15.58 18.63 12.82
C PHE A 605 14.28 18.24 12.14
N LEU A 606 13.78 19.13 11.29
CA LEU A 606 12.74 18.82 10.31
C LEU A 606 13.39 18.45 8.98
N VAL A 607 12.85 17.40 8.38
CA VAL A 607 13.17 16.98 7.01
C VAL A 607 11.90 17.13 6.17
N PRO A 608 11.70 18.25 5.46
CA PRO A 608 10.59 18.44 4.53
C PRO A 608 10.52 17.31 3.51
N LEU A 609 9.39 16.61 3.46
CA LEU A 609 9.13 15.56 2.48
C LEU A 609 8.31 16.08 1.30
N GLY A 610 7.38 17.00 1.55
CA GLY A 610 6.61 17.63 0.48
C GLY A 610 5.60 18.67 0.93
N THR A 611 4.93 19.31 -0.04
CA THR A 611 3.77 20.18 0.22
C THR A 611 2.50 19.60 -0.36
N LEU A 612 1.38 19.86 0.30
CA LEU A 612 0.09 19.34 -0.10
C LEU A 612 -0.99 20.43 -0.02
N VAL A 613 -2.04 20.35 -0.86
CA VAL A 613 -3.19 21.27 -0.81
C VAL A 613 -4.39 20.51 -0.25
N PRO A 614 -5.10 20.97 0.79
CA PRO A 614 -6.33 20.30 1.22
C PRO A 614 -7.47 20.53 0.23
N PRO A 615 -8.36 19.55 -0.05
CA PRO A 615 -9.51 19.73 -0.94
C PRO A 615 -10.48 20.83 -0.49
N GLU A 616 -10.63 21.01 0.82
CA GLU A 616 -11.59 21.93 1.44
C GLU A 616 -11.05 23.36 1.61
N GLU A 617 -9.76 23.60 1.36
CA GLU A 617 -9.12 24.92 1.54
C GLU A 617 -8.32 25.32 0.29
N GLN A 618 -9.01 25.61 -0.81
CA GLN A 618 -8.41 26.14 -2.05
C GLN A 618 -7.50 27.35 -1.73
N GLY A 619 -6.18 27.12 -1.72
CA GLY A 619 -5.16 28.17 -1.53
C GLY A 619 -4.20 27.98 -0.35
N ARG A 620 -4.42 27.02 0.56
CA ARG A 620 -3.49 26.73 1.66
C ARG A 620 -2.66 25.49 1.36
N ARG A 621 -1.32 25.60 1.47
CA ARG A 621 -0.38 24.48 1.33
C ARG A 621 0.05 24.02 2.72
N LEU A 622 -0.17 22.74 3.04
CA LEU A 622 0.39 22.06 4.20
C LEU A 622 1.82 21.60 3.89
N LEU A 623 2.79 21.91 4.74
CA LEU A 623 4.13 21.31 4.65
C LEU A 623 4.14 20.01 5.47
N THR A 624 4.59 18.91 4.88
CA THR A 624 4.83 17.64 5.57
C THR A 624 6.32 17.39 5.75
N ALA A 625 6.72 16.97 6.94
CA ALA A 625 8.11 16.74 7.27
C ALA A 625 8.28 15.57 8.26
N LEU A 626 9.40 14.86 8.16
CA LEU A 626 9.86 13.99 9.24
C LEU A 626 10.46 14.83 10.36
N LEU A 627 10.21 14.41 11.59
CA LEU A 627 10.94 14.88 12.76
C LEU A 627 12.04 13.88 13.06
N VAL A 628 13.29 14.34 13.03
CA VAL A 628 14.47 13.48 13.24
C VAL A 628 15.37 14.03 14.33
N ARG A 629 16.05 13.14 15.05
CA ARG A 629 17.04 13.47 16.08
C ARG A 629 18.41 12.98 15.64
N ARG A 630 19.44 13.81 15.76
CA ARG A 630 20.82 13.40 15.47
C ARG A 630 21.39 12.58 16.63
N GLU A 631 21.89 11.38 16.35
CA GLU A 631 22.46 10.48 17.35
C GLU A 631 23.92 10.83 17.68
N LYS A 632 24.40 10.34 18.83
CA LYS A 632 25.80 10.44 19.27
C LYS A 632 26.34 9.04 19.52
N GLU A 633 27.57 8.80 19.14
CA GLU A 633 28.30 7.57 19.44
C GLU A 633 29.57 7.96 20.21
N ASP A 634 29.72 7.47 21.45
CA ASP A 634 30.81 7.79 22.38
C ASP A 634 31.08 9.30 22.55
N GLY A 635 30.01 10.10 22.54
CA GLY A 635 30.07 11.56 22.68
C GLY A 635 30.43 12.32 21.39
N ARG A 636 30.79 11.62 20.31
CA ARG A 636 31.07 12.19 18.97
C ARG A 636 29.84 12.11 18.07
N ASP A 637 29.86 12.93 17.03
CA ASP A 637 28.79 13.04 16.05
C ASP A 637 28.84 11.86 15.07
N SER A 638 27.80 11.03 15.04
CA SER A 638 27.75 9.86 14.15
C SER A 638 27.29 10.19 12.73
N GLY A 639 26.78 11.40 12.49
CA GLY A 639 26.12 11.74 11.22
C GLY A 639 24.82 10.95 10.95
N VAL A 640 24.35 10.15 11.91
CA VAL A 640 23.14 9.33 11.81
C VAL A 640 21.97 10.05 12.46
N TYR A 641 20.83 10.00 11.79
CA TYR A 641 19.58 10.58 12.27
C TYR A 641 18.57 9.49 12.55
N LYS A 642 17.90 9.60 13.69
CA LYS A 642 16.82 8.72 14.09
C LYS A 642 15.48 9.39 13.86
N ARG A 643 14.53 8.70 13.24
CA ARG A 643 13.13 9.17 13.17
C ARG A 643 12.52 9.19 14.57
N ILE A 644 11.88 10.31 14.92
CA ILE A 644 11.20 10.51 16.20
C ILE A 644 9.78 11.07 16.05
N GLY A 645 9.31 11.28 14.82
CA GLY A 645 7.95 11.78 14.58
C GLY A 645 7.71 12.25 13.16
N PHE A 646 6.52 12.80 12.97
CA PHE A 646 6.03 13.40 11.74
C PHE A 646 5.34 14.74 12.04
N VAL A 647 5.46 15.71 11.15
CA VAL A 647 4.89 17.05 11.30
C VAL A 647 4.06 17.42 10.08
N GLY A 648 2.85 17.92 10.34
CA GLY A 648 2.01 18.62 9.36
C GLY A 648 1.82 20.09 9.77
N LEU A 649 2.36 21.03 9.00
CA LEU A 649 2.29 22.47 9.30
C LEU A 649 1.16 23.15 8.52
N LEU A 650 0.14 23.66 9.22
CA LEU A 650 -0.94 24.49 8.67
C LEU A 650 -0.47 25.93 8.54
N LYS A 651 -0.65 26.52 7.35
CA LYS A 651 -0.14 27.86 7.04
C LYS A 651 -0.98 28.94 7.73
N ALA A 652 -0.53 29.43 8.88
CA ALA A 652 -0.66 30.85 9.21
C ALA A 652 0.75 31.47 9.22
N THR A 653 0.91 32.56 8.45
CA THR A 653 1.98 33.57 8.52
C THR A 653 3.46 33.25 8.20
N PHE A 654 3.96 32.00 8.14
CA PHE A 654 5.44 31.83 8.01
C PHE A 654 6.07 32.00 6.61
N LEU A 655 5.46 31.51 5.52
CA LEU A 655 6.20 31.49 4.23
C LEU A 655 6.19 32.82 3.45
N ARG A 656 5.37 33.82 3.81
CA ARG A 656 5.18 35.05 3.01
C ARG A 656 6.41 35.98 2.91
N ARG A 657 7.50 35.74 3.65
CA ARG A 657 8.75 36.54 3.54
C ARG A 657 10.01 35.74 3.20
N HIS A 658 9.99 34.41 3.32
CA HIS A 658 11.13 33.57 2.87
C HIS A 658 10.82 32.76 1.62
N THR A 659 9.54 32.63 1.25
CA THR A 659 9.18 32.16 -0.09
C THR A 659 8.81 33.27 -1.04
N ASN A 660 8.43 34.48 -0.62
CA ASN A 660 8.03 35.51 -1.61
C ASN A 660 9.20 36.06 -2.45
N ASP A 661 10.42 36.19 -1.89
CA ASP A 661 11.61 36.49 -2.69
C ASP A 661 12.00 35.32 -3.64
N ALA A 662 11.53 34.11 -3.34
CA ALA A 662 11.70 32.92 -4.18
C ALA A 662 10.49 32.61 -5.09
N MET A 663 9.30 33.16 -4.82
CA MET A 663 8.03 32.84 -5.47
C MET A 663 7.61 33.91 -6.48
N GLU A 664 8.08 35.15 -6.37
CA GLU A 664 7.99 36.11 -7.48
C GLU A 664 8.98 35.82 -8.62
N LYS A 665 9.91 34.85 -8.43
CA LYS A 665 10.79 34.36 -9.49
C LYS A 665 10.46 32.97 -10.05
N ASN A 666 9.50 32.23 -9.47
CA ASN A 666 9.23 30.84 -9.89
C ASN A 666 7.79 30.56 -10.34
N SER A 667 6.98 31.59 -10.63
CA SER A 667 5.65 31.44 -11.22
C SER A 667 5.65 31.01 -12.71
N ALA A 668 6.72 30.38 -13.21
CA ALA A 668 6.85 30.01 -14.62
C ALA A 668 7.06 28.51 -14.91
N ASN A 669 7.45 27.64 -13.97
CA ASN A 669 8.02 26.34 -14.36
C ASN A 669 7.22 25.11 -13.86
N ASN A 670 6.25 24.66 -14.66
CA ASN A 670 5.88 23.22 -14.69
C ASN A 670 7.13 22.44 -15.13
N ILE A 671 7.58 21.43 -14.38
CA ILE A 671 8.70 20.58 -14.81
C ILE A 671 8.16 19.28 -15.42
N LYS A 672 8.43 19.03 -16.71
CA LYS A 672 8.02 17.85 -17.46
C LYS A 672 9.20 16.90 -17.62
N TYR A 673 9.06 15.65 -17.17
CA TYR A 673 10.07 14.61 -17.41
C TYR A 673 9.75 13.86 -18.70
N LEU A 674 10.77 13.68 -19.56
CA LEU A 674 10.66 12.95 -20.82
C LEU A 674 11.77 11.90 -20.92
N PRO A 675 11.57 10.81 -21.69
CA PRO A 675 12.66 9.94 -22.12
C PRO A 675 13.79 10.77 -22.75
N THR A 676 15.06 10.38 -22.51
CA THR A 676 16.24 11.19 -22.90
C THR A 676 16.22 11.58 -24.38
N VAL A 677 15.93 10.62 -25.27
CA VAL A 677 15.88 10.87 -26.72
C VAL A 677 14.81 11.91 -27.10
N GLU A 678 13.62 11.82 -26.49
CA GLU A 678 12.54 12.78 -26.74
C GLU A 678 12.87 14.17 -26.20
N ALA A 679 13.47 14.26 -25.01
CA ALA A 679 13.90 15.52 -24.42
C ALA A 679 14.95 16.21 -25.30
N TYR A 680 15.96 15.48 -25.77
CA TYR A 680 17.01 16.03 -26.63
C TYR A 680 16.49 16.38 -28.04
N ASN A 681 15.54 15.63 -28.59
CA ASN A 681 14.85 16.01 -29.84
C ASN A 681 14.15 17.37 -29.71
N GLN A 682 13.54 17.66 -28.57
CA GLN A 682 12.91 18.96 -28.32
C GLN A 682 13.93 20.06 -28.03
N TRP A 683 14.99 19.74 -27.28
CA TRP A 683 16.05 20.69 -26.94
C TRP A 683 16.89 21.12 -28.16
N ALA A 684 17.03 20.26 -29.18
CA ALA A 684 17.94 20.45 -30.31
C ALA A 684 17.92 21.86 -30.95
N LYS A 685 16.74 22.49 -31.07
CA LYS A 685 16.58 23.80 -31.72
C LYS A 685 17.25 24.96 -30.97
N ILE A 686 17.33 24.87 -29.65
CA ILE A 686 17.89 25.92 -28.78
C ILE A 686 19.16 25.46 -28.06
N TYR A 687 19.60 24.22 -28.27
CA TYR A 687 20.68 23.59 -27.50
C TYR A 687 21.99 24.38 -27.52
N ASP A 688 22.33 25.00 -28.64
CA ASP A 688 23.56 25.81 -28.77
C ASP A 688 23.39 27.26 -28.29
N THR A 689 22.15 27.73 -28.16
CA THR A 689 21.83 29.14 -27.85
C THR A 689 21.20 29.34 -26.48
N ASP A 690 20.94 28.26 -25.73
CA ASP A 690 20.29 28.34 -24.41
C ASP A 690 21.21 28.95 -23.33
N GLY A 691 22.51 29.09 -23.60
CA GLY A 691 23.50 29.61 -22.65
C GLY A 691 23.95 28.58 -21.62
N ASN A 692 23.98 27.29 -21.98
CA ASN A 692 24.51 26.24 -21.12
C ASN A 692 26.01 26.43 -20.84
N PHE A 693 26.32 26.99 -19.66
CA PHE A 693 27.69 27.22 -19.21
C PHE A 693 28.54 25.95 -19.14
N LEU A 694 27.94 24.75 -19.04
CA LEU A 694 28.68 23.50 -19.03
C LEU A 694 29.29 23.19 -20.40
N GLN A 695 28.59 23.53 -21.49
CA GLN A 695 29.17 23.45 -22.84
C GLN A 695 30.35 24.41 -22.97
N ALA A 696 30.26 25.61 -22.40
CA ALA A 696 31.35 26.59 -22.43
C ALA A 696 32.58 26.11 -21.64
N ILE A 697 32.39 25.48 -20.47
CA ILE A 697 33.51 24.84 -19.74
C ILE A 697 34.12 23.73 -20.58
N ASP A 698 33.27 22.88 -21.17
CA ASP A 698 33.70 21.76 -22.01
C ASP A 698 34.52 22.26 -23.21
N ASP A 699 34.06 23.26 -23.96
CA ASP A 699 34.78 23.88 -25.08
C ASP A 699 36.15 24.44 -24.66
N ILE A 700 36.25 25.05 -23.48
CA ILE A 700 37.52 25.57 -22.95
C ILE A 700 38.49 24.43 -22.65
N GLU A 701 38.02 23.36 -22.01
CA GLU A 701 38.88 22.21 -21.70
C GLU A 701 39.24 21.39 -22.93
N MET A 702 38.34 21.32 -23.91
CA MET A 702 38.55 20.65 -25.19
C MET A 702 39.69 21.27 -26.00
N LYS A 703 39.94 22.58 -25.90
CA LYS A 703 41.16 23.21 -26.48
C LYS A 703 42.46 22.60 -26.00
N ARG A 704 42.47 22.01 -24.79
CA ARG A 704 43.63 21.32 -24.22
C ARG A 704 43.57 19.82 -24.39
N LEU A 705 42.39 19.22 -24.22
CA LEU A 705 42.22 17.76 -24.26
C LEU A 705 42.27 17.21 -25.69
N PHE A 706 41.74 17.93 -26.68
CA PHE A 706 41.70 17.48 -28.06
C PHE A 706 43.10 17.28 -28.67
N PRO A 707 44.06 18.23 -28.57
CA PRO A 707 45.42 18.00 -29.09
C PRO A 707 46.12 16.82 -28.40
N ALA A 708 45.89 16.62 -27.10
CA ALA A 708 46.45 15.49 -26.35
C ALA A 708 45.85 14.15 -26.80
N PHE A 709 44.54 14.12 -27.05
CA PHE A 709 43.85 12.97 -27.62
C PHE A 709 44.41 12.62 -29.01
N VAL A 710 44.50 13.59 -29.92
CA VAL A 710 45.07 13.39 -31.27
C VAL A 710 46.51 12.87 -31.20
N SER A 711 47.34 13.46 -30.33
CA SER A 711 48.74 13.02 -30.15
C SER A 711 48.87 11.60 -29.60
N SER A 712 47.84 11.11 -28.89
CA SER A 712 47.82 9.77 -28.32
C SER A 712 47.42 8.68 -29.33
N ILE A 713 46.86 9.07 -30.48
CA ILE A 713 46.52 8.15 -31.57
C ILE A 713 47.79 7.86 -32.39
N ASN A 714 48.63 6.96 -31.88
CA ASN A 714 49.95 6.67 -32.48
C ASN A 714 49.88 5.53 -33.52
N LYS A 715 49.21 5.75 -34.66
CA LYS A 715 49.07 4.78 -35.76
C LYS A 715 49.12 5.45 -37.14
N SER A 716 49.50 4.69 -38.17
CA SER A 716 49.47 5.12 -39.57
C SER A 716 48.04 5.47 -40.01
N LYS A 717 47.87 6.65 -40.62
CA LYS A 717 46.63 7.10 -41.27
C LYS A 717 46.24 6.19 -42.46
N PRO A 718 44.96 6.14 -42.87
CA PRO A 718 43.84 6.94 -42.37
C PRO A 718 43.28 6.46 -41.02
N TRP A 719 42.83 7.39 -40.17
CA TRP A 719 42.24 7.07 -38.87
C TRP A 719 40.72 6.95 -38.94
N ARG A 720 40.16 6.02 -38.17
CA ARG A 720 38.72 5.97 -37.92
C ARG A 720 38.38 6.57 -36.56
N LEU A 721 37.65 7.68 -36.54
CA LEU A 721 37.30 8.41 -35.33
C LEU A 721 35.79 8.39 -35.11
N VAL A 722 35.35 8.15 -33.87
CA VAL A 722 33.93 8.14 -33.51
C VAL A 722 33.62 9.32 -32.58
N ASP A 723 32.58 10.09 -32.90
CA ASP A 723 31.98 11.07 -32.00
C ASP A 723 30.70 10.45 -31.41
N LEU A 724 30.79 9.95 -30.18
CA LEU A 724 29.76 9.16 -29.52
C LEU A 724 28.90 10.06 -28.61
N GLY A 725 27.67 10.31 -29.04
CA GLY A 725 26.80 11.37 -28.52
C GLY A 725 27.18 12.73 -29.09
N CYS A 726 27.26 12.82 -30.43
CA CYS A 726 27.81 13.97 -31.12
C CYS A 726 26.98 15.26 -30.98
N GLY A 727 25.72 15.16 -30.51
CA GLY A 727 24.81 16.28 -30.34
C GLY A 727 24.65 17.08 -31.63
N THR A 728 24.83 18.40 -31.53
CA THR A 728 24.78 19.33 -32.67
C THR A 728 26.06 19.34 -33.52
N GLY A 729 27.00 18.41 -33.31
CA GLY A 729 28.20 18.24 -34.13
C GLY A 729 29.35 19.19 -33.81
N ARG A 730 29.41 19.75 -32.59
CA ARG A 730 30.50 20.67 -32.17
C ARG A 730 31.87 19.99 -32.25
N ASN A 731 31.99 18.81 -31.66
CA ASN A 731 33.24 18.04 -31.65
C ASN A 731 33.48 17.30 -32.97
N THR A 732 32.42 16.89 -33.67
CA THR A 732 32.52 16.31 -35.02
C THR A 732 33.24 17.26 -35.98
N ALA A 733 32.98 18.58 -35.89
CA ALA A 733 33.67 19.58 -36.69
C ALA A 733 35.19 19.63 -36.44
N LEU A 734 35.62 19.42 -35.18
CA LEU A 734 37.04 19.34 -34.84
C LEU A 734 37.70 18.10 -35.45
N LEU A 735 37.00 16.96 -35.44
CA LEU A 735 37.50 15.73 -36.04
C LEU A 735 37.66 15.85 -37.55
N LEU A 736 36.70 16.47 -38.25
CA LEU A 736 36.77 16.68 -39.70
C LEU A 736 37.88 17.65 -40.13
N GLY A 737 38.42 18.45 -39.22
CA GLY A 737 39.58 19.30 -39.47
C GLY A 737 40.92 18.54 -39.49
N LEU A 738 40.93 17.23 -39.22
CA LEU A 738 42.12 16.39 -39.26
C LEU A 738 42.30 15.79 -40.67
N GLU A 739 43.54 15.70 -41.14
CA GLU A 739 43.86 15.09 -42.44
C GLU A 739 43.75 13.55 -42.40
N ASP A 740 43.28 12.94 -43.49
CA ASP A 740 43.07 11.50 -43.69
C ASP A 740 42.32 10.79 -42.55
N VAL A 741 41.10 11.25 -42.27
CA VAL A 741 40.23 10.64 -41.27
C VAL A 741 38.88 10.20 -41.85
N GLN A 742 38.33 9.15 -41.27
CA GLN A 742 36.94 8.73 -41.43
C GLN A 742 36.24 8.97 -40.09
N VAL A 743 35.23 9.84 -40.09
CA VAL A 743 34.49 10.25 -38.90
C VAL A 743 33.11 9.59 -38.87
N VAL A 744 32.78 8.93 -37.76
CA VAL A 744 31.46 8.36 -37.50
C VAL A 744 30.84 9.10 -36.33
N ALA A 745 29.84 9.92 -36.60
CA ALA A 745 29.12 10.72 -35.60
C ALA A 745 27.78 10.04 -35.25
N LEU A 746 27.63 9.70 -33.98
CA LEU A 746 26.53 8.91 -33.44
C LEU A 746 25.75 9.72 -32.41
N ASP A 747 24.43 9.79 -32.53
CA ASP A 747 23.57 10.37 -31.50
C ASP A 747 22.25 9.62 -31.41
N ALA A 748 21.65 9.55 -30.22
CA ALA A 748 20.35 8.90 -30.06
C ALA A 748 19.18 9.77 -30.56
N SER A 749 19.38 11.09 -30.68
CA SER A 749 18.39 12.08 -31.10
C SER A 749 18.49 12.39 -32.59
N PRO A 750 17.49 12.02 -33.40
CA PRO A 750 17.38 12.47 -34.79
C PRO A 750 17.39 13.99 -34.93
N GLY A 751 16.78 14.73 -33.98
CA GLY A 751 16.76 16.18 -33.97
C GLY A 751 18.14 16.81 -33.81
N MET A 752 18.99 16.24 -32.94
CA MET A 752 20.38 16.67 -32.81
C MET A 752 21.19 16.42 -34.08
N LEU A 753 21.03 15.24 -34.70
CA LEU A 753 21.72 14.90 -35.95
C LEU A 753 21.33 15.81 -37.12
N GLU A 754 20.09 16.27 -37.19
CA GLU A 754 19.66 17.21 -38.22
C GLU A 754 20.39 18.56 -38.08
N ILE A 755 20.54 19.07 -36.85
CA ILE A 755 21.31 20.28 -36.58
C ILE A 755 22.81 20.06 -36.88
N ALA A 756 23.35 18.90 -36.50
CA ALA A 756 24.73 18.53 -36.80
C ALA A 756 24.98 18.52 -38.31
N LYS A 757 24.11 17.88 -39.08
CA LYS A 757 24.19 17.85 -40.54
C LYS A 757 24.25 19.25 -41.13
N VAL A 758 23.33 20.14 -40.74
CA VAL A 758 23.29 21.53 -41.22
C VAL A 758 24.55 22.31 -40.85
N ARG A 759 25.09 22.12 -39.63
CA ARG A 759 26.35 22.75 -39.20
C ARG A 759 27.52 22.29 -40.05
N LEU A 760 27.67 20.98 -40.22
CA LEU A 760 28.82 20.37 -40.89
C LEU A 760 28.80 20.65 -42.39
N GLU A 761 27.62 20.69 -43.04
CA GLU A 761 27.48 21.12 -44.42
C GLU A 761 27.88 22.59 -44.64
N LYS A 762 27.59 23.49 -43.69
CA LYS A 762 27.98 24.91 -43.78
C LYS A 762 29.49 25.11 -43.69
N LEU A 763 30.15 24.33 -42.83
CA LEU A 763 31.62 24.35 -42.72
C LEU A 763 32.28 23.94 -44.04
N HIS A 764 31.65 23.02 -44.79
CA HIS A 764 32.17 22.57 -46.09
C HIS A 764 31.98 23.59 -47.22
N ARG A 765 30.90 24.37 -47.24
CA ARG A 765 30.66 25.38 -48.29
C ARG A 765 31.64 26.57 -48.24
N GLY A 766 32.45 26.70 -47.19
CA GLY A 766 33.43 27.76 -47.02
C GLY A 766 34.74 27.57 -47.81
N ASP A 767 35.05 26.34 -48.24
CA ASP A 767 36.27 26.03 -48.99
C ASP A 767 35.92 25.38 -50.33
N ALA A 768 36.04 26.14 -51.41
CA ALA A 768 35.66 25.74 -52.77
C ALA A 768 36.58 24.69 -53.42
N THR A 769 37.39 23.96 -52.64
CA THR A 769 38.37 22.98 -53.14
C THR A 769 38.17 21.56 -52.64
N ASP A 770 37.22 21.30 -51.74
CA ASP A 770 37.05 19.98 -51.16
C ASP A 770 35.67 19.42 -51.51
N GLN A 771 35.59 18.38 -52.35
CA GLN A 771 34.33 17.75 -52.79
C GLN A 771 33.90 16.57 -51.88
N ASN A 772 34.62 16.31 -50.78
CA ASN A 772 34.62 14.99 -50.13
C ASN A 772 34.07 14.89 -48.70
N LEU A 773 33.31 15.87 -48.17
CA LEU A 773 32.73 15.72 -46.81
C LEU A 773 31.80 14.51 -46.69
N LEU A 774 31.10 14.17 -47.79
CA LEU A 774 30.22 12.99 -47.84
C LEU A 774 30.98 11.67 -47.90
N GLU A 775 32.26 11.66 -48.28
CA GLU A 775 33.09 10.46 -48.29
C GLU A 775 33.73 10.17 -46.93
N THR A 776 33.96 11.20 -46.12
CA THR A 776 34.68 11.09 -44.83
C THR A 776 33.77 11.11 -43.61
N LEU A 777 32.52 11.55 -43.71
CA LEU A 777 31.57 11.63 -42.58
C LEU A 777 30.40 10.64 -42.69
N THR A 778 30.15 9.91 -41.61
CA THR A 778 28.92 9.11 -41.42
C THR A 778 28.15 9.62 -40.20
N LEU A 779 26.90 10.06 -40.40
CA LEU A 779 25.96 10.42 -39.33
C LEU A 779 24.94 9.29 -39.14
N LYS A 780 24.80 8.75 -37.93
CA LYS A 780 23.81 7.70 -37.64
C LYS A 780 23.12 7.87 -36.31
N VAL A 781 21.83 7.52 -36.29
CA VAL A 781 21.07 7.37 -35.05
C VAL A 781 21.57 6.13 -34.31
N PHE A 782 22.01 6.31 -33.07
CA PHE A 782 22.46 5.21 -32.23
C PHE A 782 22.13 5.45 -30.76
N ASP A 783 21.31 4.57 -30.19
CA ASP A 783 20.86 4.65 -28.80
C ASP A 783 21.68 3.72 -27.91
N LEU A 784 22.59 4.29 -27.11
CA LEU A 784 23.46 3.58 -26.18
C LEU A 784 22.70 2.80 -25.08
N ILE A 785 21.44 3.12 -24.79
CA ILE A 785 20.65 2.45 -23.75
C ILE A 785 20.00 1.19 -24.32
N ASN A 786 19.37 1.32 -25.49
CA ASN A 786 18.49 0.28 -26.04
C ASN A 786 19.15 -0.59 -27.11
N SER A 787 20.32 -0.22 -27.62
CA SER A 787 21.01 -1.01 -28.64
C SER A 787 21.79 -2.17 -28.05
N SER A 788 21.62 -3.37 -28.62
CA SER A 788 22.38 -4.58 -28.25
C SER A 788 23.66 -4.77 -29.07
N THR A 789 23.77 -4.09 -30.22
CA THR A 789 24.88 -4.20 -31.17
C THR A 789 25.37 -2.82 -31.60
N ILE A 790 26.69 -2.65 -31.74
CA ILE A 790 27.29 -1.41 -32.23
C ILE A 790 27.20 -1.29 -33.78
N PRO A 791 27.19 -0.07 -34.34
CA PRO A 791 27.22 0.14 -35.80
C PRO A 791 28.52 -0.41 -36.41
N GLU A 792 28.41 -1.04 -37.58
CA GLU A 792 29.58 -1.66 -38.25
C GLU A 792 30.66 -0.62 -38.59
N GLU A 793 30.25 0.59 -38.97
CA GLU A 793 31.15 1.68 -39.32
C GLU A 793 31.95 2.19 -38.11
N ALA A 794 31.44 2.00 -36.89
CA ALA A 794 32.09 2.43 -35.66
C ALA A 794 33.09 1.40 -35.09
N LYS A 795 33.17 0.20 -35.67
CA LYS A 795 34.12 -0.84 -35.26
C LYS A 795 35.55 -0.47 -35.65
N ASN A 796 36.50 -0.97 -34.85
CA ASN A 796 37.94 -0.78 -35.05
C ASN A 796 38.36 0.70 -35.07
N ALA A 797 37.71 1.53 -34.26
CA ALA A 797 38.02 2.95 -34.12
C ALA A 797 39.43 3.16 -33.54
N ASP A 798 40.19 4.06 -34.14
CA ASP A 798 41.45 4.61 -33.64
C ASP A 798 41.25 5.46 -32.39
N GLY A 799 40.18 6.23 -32.37
CA GLY A 799 39.82 7.08 -31.26
C GLY A 799 38.32 7.32 -31.16
N ILE A 800 37.83 7.48 -29.94
CA ILE A 800 36.45 7.87 -29.64
C ILE A 800 36.48 9.13 -28.80
N ILE A 801 35.67 10.12 -29.16
CA ILE A 801 35.35 11.27 -28.31
C ILE A 801 33.90 11.14 -27.83
N SER A 802 33.65 11.41 -26.55
CA SER A 802 32.32 11.46 -25.98
C SER A 802 32.26 12.52 -24.88
N THR A 803 31.45 13.55 -25.10
CA THR A 803 31.44 14.74 -24.23
C THR A 803 30.05 15.02 -23.69
N LEU A 804 29.90 15.11 -22.37
CA LEU A 804 28.63 15.39 -21.68
C LEU A 804 27.52 14.35 -21.98
N VAL A 805 27.89 13.08 -22.16
CA VAL A 805 26.97 11.99 -22.54
C VAL A 805 26.64 11.07 -21.38
N VAL A 806 27.65 10.68 -20.59
CA VAL A 806 27.48 9.61 -19.58
C VAL A 806 26.54 10.02 -18.46
N GLU A 807 26.27 11.31 -18.26
CA GLU A 807 25.18 11.77 -17.39
C GLU A 807 23.79 11.24 -17.81
N HIS A 808 23.63 10.70 -19.01
CA HIS A 808 22.37 10.12 -19.49
C HIS A 808 22.42 8.61 -19.70
N ILE A 809 23.57 7.97 -19.45
CA ILE A 809 23.82 6.56 -19.79
C ILE A 809 24.41 5.83 -18.57
N PRO A 810 23.92 4.64 -18.19
CA PRO A 810 24.59 3.80 -17.21
C PRO A 810 26.02 3.42 -17.65
N LEU A 811 27.01 3.58 -16.78
CA LEU A 811 28.43 3.32 -17.11
C LEU A 811 28.70 1.92 -17.71
N PRO A 812 28.09 0.81 -17.24
CA PRO A 812 28.32 -0.50 -17.84
C PRO A 812 27.87 -0.57 -19.31
N ASN A 813 26.78 0.10 -19.66
CA ASN A 813 26.29 0.14 -21.04
C ASN A 813 27.22 0.94 -21.94
N PHE A 814 27.71 2.08 -21.44
CA PHE A 814 28.64 2.96 -22.15
C PHE A 814 29.98 2.26 -22.40
N PHE A 815 30.67 1.81 -21.35
CA PHE A 815 32.02 1.26 -21.47
C PHE A 815 32.06 -0.08 -22.21
N ARG A 816 31.03 -0.92 -22.08
CA ARG A 816 30.86 -2.11 -22.92
C ARG A 816 30.92 -1.77 -24.41
N GLN A 817 30.12 -0.79 -24.84
CA GLN A 817 30.02 -0.44 -26.25
C GLN A 817 31.26 0.28 -26.75
N VAL A 818 31.85 1.17 -25.93
CA VAL A 818 33.14 1.80 -26.24
C VAL A 818 34.24 0.74 -26.45
N SER A 819 34.32 -0.27 -25.58
CA SER A 819 35.33 -1.34 -25.70
C SER A 819 35.17 -2.19 -26.96
N GLN A 820 33.93 -2.31 -27.47
CA GLN A 820 33.63 -3.04 -28.71
C GLN A 820 33.92 -2.19 -29.97
N MET A 821 33.85 -0.86 -29.86
CA MET A 821 34.12 0.07 -30.96
C MET A 821 35.62 0.32 -31.13
N LEU A 822 36.36 0.49 -30.03
CA LEU A 822 37.81 0.71 -30.06
C LEU A 822 38.57 -0.55 -30.52
N LYS A 823 39.63 -0.33 -31.29
CA LYS A 823 40.63 -1.39 -31.55
C LYS A 823 41.66 -1.44 -30.42
N PRO A 824 42.38 -2.57 -30.22
CA PRO A 824 43.46 -2.65 -29.25
C PRO A 824 44.47 -1.49 -29.37
N GLY A 825 44.74 -0.81 -28.26
CA GLY A 825 45.56 0.41 -28.21
C GLY A 825 44.88 1.69 -28.73
N GLY A 826 43.58 1.66 -29.02
CA GLY A 826 42.78 2.85 -29.35
C GLY A 826 42.51 3.72 -28.12
N VAL A 827 42.10 4.97 -28.35
CA VAL A 827 42.00 5.99 -27.29
C VAL A 827 40.55 6.49 -27.15
N LEU A 828 40.04 6.60 -25.92
CA LEU A 828 38.80 7.29 -25.58
C LEU A 828 39.13 8.64 -24.95
N LEU A 829 38.54 9.73 -25.44
CA LEU A 829 38.43 11.00 -24.73
C LEU A 829 37.01 11.14 -24.18
N LEU A 830 36.89 11.20 -22.85
CA LEU A 830 35.61 11.31 -22.15
C LEU A 830 35.56 12.59 -21.33
N THR A 831 34.47 13.35 -21.46
CA THR A 831 34.15 14.47 -20.57
C THR A 831 32.70 14.37 -20.10
N ASN A 832 32.38 14.91 -18.93
CA ASN A 832 31.01 14.90 -18.41
C ASN A 832 30.77 15.94 -17.31
N MET A 833 29.50 16.17 -16.99
CA MET A 833 29.11 16.84 -15.75
C MET A 833 29.65 16.10 -14.53
N HIS A 834 30.19 16.85 -13.58
CA HIS A 834 30.70 16.34 -12.32
C HIS A 834 29.57 16.02 -11.33
N SER A 835 29.77 14.98 -10.51
CA SER A 835 28.77 14.48 -9.56
C SER A 835 28.34 15.53 -8.53
N ASP A 836 29.23 16.47 -8.15
CA ASP A 836 28.88 17.56 -7.22
C ASP A 836 27.81 18.50 -7.82
N MET A 837 27.91 18.80 -9.11
CA MET A 837 26.86 19.54 -9.82
C MET A 837 25.62 18.66 -10.03
N GLY A 838 25.80 17.38 -10.41
CA GLY A 838 24.72 16.40 -10.53
C GLY A 838 23.94 16.16 -9.22
N ALA A 839 24.55 16.43 -8.07
CA ALA A 839 23.90 16.37 -6.76
C ALA A 839 22.96 17.56 -6.51
N ILE A 840 23.15 18.67 -7.23
CA ILE A 840 22.42 19.93 -7.06
C ILE A 840 21.40 20.15 -8.18
N SER A 841 21.73 19.80 -9.43
CA SER A 841 20.83 19.95 -10.58
C SER A 841 21.07 18.85 -11.61
N GLN A 842 20.10 18.70 -12.50
CA GLN A 842 20.17 17.85 -13.70
C GLN A 842 20.15 18.72 -14.95
N ALA A 843 20.53 18.14 -16.08
CA ALA A 843 20.34 18.73 -17.39
C ALA A 843 18.85 18.99 -17.68
N GLY A 844 18.57 19.97 -18.52
CA GLY A 844 17.21 20.33 -18.90
C GLY A 844 17.12 21.76 -19.42
N PHE A 845 16.05 22.04 -20.16
CA PHE A 845 15.77 23.32 -20.80
C PHE A 845 14.37 23.82 -20.44
N VAL A 846 14.05 25.05 -20.83
CA VAL A 846 12.69 25.58 -20.76
C VAL A 846 12.16 25.65 -22.18
N ASP A 847 11.03 25.01 -22.43
CA ASP A 847 10.32 25.09 -23.70
C ASP A 847 9.82 26.53 -23.89
N GLU A 848 10.33 27.22 -24.89
CA GLU A 848 10.00 28.64 -25.14
C GLU A 848 8.53 28.85 -25.54
N THR A 849 7.86 27.82 -26.05
CA THR A 849 6.46 27.89 -26.49
C THR A 849 5.51 27.74 -25.30
N THR A 850 5.81 26.80 -24.39
CA THR A 850 4.93 26.45 -23.26
C THR A 850 5.35 27.09 -21.94
N GLY A 851 6.60 27.55 -21.83
CA GLY A 851 7.22 27.98 -20.59
C GLY A 851 7.56 26.83 -19.64
N GLU A 852 7.29 25.58 -20.00
CA GLU A 852 7.55 24.41 -19.15
C GLU A 852 9.02 24.02 -19.16
N LYS A 853 9.55 23.62 -18.00
CA LYS A 853 10.91 23.12 -17.87
C LYS A 853 10.97 21.62 -18.16
N VAL A 854 11.68 21.22 -19.21
CA VAL A 854 11.80 19.81 -19.60
C VAL A 854 13.09 19.21 -19.03
N ARG A 855 13.02 17.99 -18.49
CA ARG A 855 14.18 17.25 -17.94
C ARG A 855 14.26 15.80 -18.47
N PRO A 856 15.41 15.36 -19.00
CA PRO A 856 15.69 13.95 -19.28
C PRO A 856 16.06 13.16 -18.01
N THR A 857 16.11 11.83 -18.13
CA THR A 857 16.71 10.97 -17.09
C THR A 857 18.20 11.29 -16.96
N SER A 858 18.71 11.46 -15.74
CA SER A 858 20.10 11.83 -15.48
C SER A 858 20.74 10.95 -14.38
N TYR A 859 22.03 10.67 -14.51
CA TYR A 859 22.88 9.90 -13.62
C TYR A 859 24.03 10.78 -13.12
N ALA A 860 24.34 10.72 -11.83
CA ALA A 860 25.45 11.45 -11.22
C ALA A 860 26.63 10.51 -10.98
N HIS A 861 27.43 10.27 -12.03
CA HIS A 861 28.60 9.39 -11.95
C HIS A 861 29.77 10.09 -11.27
N THR A 862 30.36 9.46 -10.26
CA THR A 862 31.62 9.94 -9.65
C THR A 862 32.80 9.54 -10.54
N MET A 863 33.89 10.28 -10.50
CA MET A 863 35.10 9.92 -11.25
C MET A 863 35.65 8.55 -10.87
N GLU A 864 35.55 8.17 -9.59
CA GLU A 864 35.92 6.85 -9.10
C GLU A 864 35.10 5.76 -9.82
N SER A 865 33.76 5.91 -9.89
CA SER A 865 32.90 4.95 -10.59
C SER A 865 33.20 4.84 -12.09
N VAL A 866 33.56 5.97 -12.73
CA VAL A 866 33.95 6.01 -14.15
C VAL A 866 35.25 5.24 -14.34
N MET A 867 36.24 5.44 -13.48
CA MET A 867 37.54 4.76 -13.54
C MET A 867 37.42 3.26 -13.27
N GLU A 868 36.66 2.88 -12.23
CA GLU A 868 36.41 1.48 -11.88
C GLU A 868 35.69 0.74 -13.01
N GLU A 869 34.65 1.34 -13.60
CA GLU A 869 33.91 0.70 -14.68
C GLU A 869 34.74 0.64 -15.97
N ALA A 870 35.48 1.71 -16.32
CA ALA A 870 36.40 1.70 -17.46
C ALA A 870 37.42 0.56 -17.37
N ALA A 871 37.98 0.34 -16.17
CA ALA A 871 38.97 -0.71 -15.93
C ALA A 871 38.41 -2.13 -16.17
N LYS A 872 37.13 -2.38 -15.82
CA LYS A 872 36.47 -3.68 -16.09
C LYS A 872 36.38 -4.00 -17.59
N TRP A 873 36.32 -2.97 -18.43
CA TRP A 873 36.26 -3.07 -19.89
C TRP A 873 37.62 -2.86 -20.57
N GLY A 874 38.71 -2.89 -19.81
CA GLY A 874 40.06 -2.82 -20.37
C GLY A 874 40.58 -1.44 -20.72
N LEU A 875 39.86 -0.39 -20.33
CA LEU A 875 40.29 0.98 -20.55
C LEU A 875 41.10 1.46 -19.35
N LYS A 876 42.31 1.93 -19.62
CA LYS A 876 43.21 2.50 -18.62
C LYS A 876 43.37 3.99 -18.86
N PRO A 877 43.45 4.80 -17.80
CA PRO A 877 43.69 6.23 -17.93
C PRO A 877 44.99 6.61 -18.66
N THR A 878 44.98 7.69 -19.45
CA THR A 878 46.20 8.23 -20.09
C THR A 878 46.93 9.21 -19.16
N GLY A 879 48.19 8.91 -18.79
CA GLY A 879 49.13 9.79 -18.07
C GLY A 879 49.10 9.72 -16.53
N GLU A 880 50.27 9.83 -15.89
CA GLU A 880 50.43 9.98 -14.42
C GLU A 880 50.71 11.44 -14.02
N PRO A 881 50.27 11.94 -12.83
CA PRO A 881 49.48 11.28 -11.79
C PRO A 881 48.00 11.76 -11.71
N GLN A 882 47.50 12.51 -12.71
CA GLN A 882 46.10 12.98 -12.78
C GLN A 882 45.55 12.82 -14.20
N CYS A 883 44.98 11.65 -14.52
CA CYS A 883 44.50 11.35 -15.88
C CYS A 883 43.15 11.98 -16.24
N LEU A 884 42.33 12.27 -15.22
CA LEU A 884 41.04 12.92 -15.33
C LEU A 884 41.12 14.22 -14.54
N ARG A 885 40.66 15.29 -15.16
CA ARG A 885 40.72 16.64 -14.62
C ARG A 885 39.34 17.05 -14.17
N GLU A 886 39.25 17.75 -13.05
CA GLU A 886 38.01 18.34 -12.55
C GLU A 886 38.04 19.85 -12.72
N ARG A 887 36.88 20.46 -12.98
CA ARG A 887 36.73 21.91 -13.03
C ARG A 887 35.66 22.39 -12.05
N MET A 888 36.11 23.20 -11.11
CA MET A 888 35.28 24.00 -10.22
C MET A 888 35.05 25.37 -10.85
N VAL A 889 33.81 25.85 -10.83
CA VAL A 889 33.50 27.21 -11.28
C VAL A 889 34.02 28.18 -10.22
N THR A 890 34.88 29.12 -10.60
CA THR A 890 35.33 30.21 -9.72
C THR A 890 34.61 31.51 -10.05
N GLN A 891 34.69 32.51 -9.16
CA GLN A 891 34.03 33.80 -9.37
C GLN A 891 34.52 34.51 -10.64
N GLU A 892 35.81 34.37 -10.98
CA GLU A 892 36.41 34.91 -12.21
C GLU A 892 35.86 34.24 -13.47
N MET A 893 35.50 32.94 -13.40
CA MET A 893 34.98 32.23 -14.57
C MET A 893 33.61 32.74 -15.00
N VAL A 894 32.84 33.38 -14.11
CA VAL A 894 31.48 33.83 -14.41
C VAL A 894 31.46 34.85 -15.56
N GLU A 895 32.50 35.67 -15.68
CA GLU A 895 32.61 36.71 -16.71
C GLU A 895 32.55 36.11 -18.13
N TYR A 896 33.19 34.96 -18.34
CA TYR A 896 33.25 34.30 -19.65
C TYR A 896 32.39 33.04 -19.78
N LEU A 897 31.93 32.44 -18.68
CA LEU A 897 30.94 31.34 -18.68
C LEU A 897 29.49 31.84 -18.71
N GLY A 898 29.30 33.14 -18.49
CA GLY A 898 28.00 33.81 -18.51
C GLY A 898 27.19 33.68 -17.22
N PRO A 899 26.10 34.46 -17.06
CA PRO A 899 25.38 34.61 -15.79
C PRO A 899 24.79 33.31 -15.22
N ARG A 900 24.48 32.33 -16.07
CA ARG A 900 23.96 31.00 -15.65
C ARG A 900 24.99 30.23 -14.79
N SER A 901 26.28 30.56 -14.89
CA SER A 901 27.35 29.94 -14.10
C SER A 901 27.48 30.50 -12.67
N GLN A 902 26.94 31.70 -12.38
CA GLN A 902 27.14 32.39 -11.09
C GLN A 902 26.69 31.56 -9.88
N LYS A 903 25.63 30.76 -10.03
CA LYS A 903 25.11 29.89 -8.95
C LYS A 903 25.98 28.66 -8.66
N TRP A 904 26.98 28.42 -9.50
CA TRP A 904 27.87 27.26 -9.44
C TRP A 904 29.26 27.60 -8.89
N VAL A 905 29.51 28.87 -8.56
CA VAL A 905 30.78 29.30 -7.96
C VAL A 905 31.08 28.49 -6.69
N GLY A 906 32.25 27.87 -6.65
CA GLY A 906 32.69 26.98 -5.57
C GLY A 906 32.28 25.51 -5.74
N ILE A 907 31.61 25.13 -6.84
CA ILE A 907 31.18 23.75 -7.11
C ILE A 907 31.96 23.17 -8.29
N LYS A 908 32.42 21.92 -8.15
CA LYS A 908 32.95 21.12 -9.26
C LYS A 908 31.80 20.77 -10.22
N CYS A 909 31.86 21.28 -11.43
CA CYS A 909 30.79 21.14 -12.41
C CYS A 909 31.11 20.20 -13.56
N TRP A 910 32.40 19.97 -13.82
CA TRP A 910 32.84 19.23 -14.99
C TRP A 910 34.03 18.34 -14.66
N PHE A 911 34.15 17.20 -15.33
CA PHE A 911 35.39 16.43 -15.39
C PHE A 911 35.67 15.91 -16.80
N GLY A 912 36.92 15.56 -17.09
CA GLY A 912 37.27 14.91 -18.34
C GLY A 912 38.73 14.51 -18.47
N GLY A 913 39.00 13.59 -19.40
CA GLY A 913 40.34 13.08 -19.69
C GLY A 913 40.34 11.85 -20.59
N GLY A 914 41.54 11.34 -20.88
CA GLY A 914 41.77 10.26 -21.83
C GLY A 914 41.91 8.89 -21.20
N PHE A 915 41.55 7.86 -21.97
CA PHE A 915 41.77 6.44 -21.67
C PHE A 915 42.36 5.74 -22.89
N TYR A 916 43.23 4.76 -22.71
CA TYR A 916 43.69 3.87 -23.77
C TYR A 916 43.18 2.45 -23.51
N GLN A 917 42.81 1.73 -24.57
CA GLN A 917 42.41 0.34 -24.49
C GLN A 917 43.65 -0.56 -24.41
N SER A 918 43.76 -1.36 -23.35
CA SER A 918 44.91 -2.26 -23.13
C SER A 918 45.02 -3.27 -24.29
N PRO A 919 46.23 -3.52 -24.84
CA PRO A 919 46.43 -4.55 -25.87
C PRO A 919 46.14 -5.98 -25.41
N ASP A 920 46.13 -6.22 -24.09
CA ASP A 920 46.10 -7.54 -23.46
C ASP A 920 44.69 -8.13 -23.26
N LEU A 921 43.67 -7.57 -23.91
CA LEU A 921 42.31 -8.10 -23.90
C LEU A 921 41.99 -8.73 -25.25
N ASN A 922 42.37 -9.99 -25.39
CA ASN A 922 41.78 -10.94 -26.36
C ASN A 922 41.02 -12.01 -25.60
#